data_AF-A0A1X1A723-F1
#
_entry.id   AF-A0A1X1A723-F1
#
_cell.length_a   1.000
_cell.length_b   1.000
_cell.length_c   1.000
_cell.angle_alpha   90.00
_cell.angle_beta   90.00
_cell.angle_gamma   90.00
#
_symmetry.space_group_name_H-M   'P 1'
#
loop_
_entity.id
_entity.type
_entity.pdbx_description
1 polymer ?
#
loop_
_entity_poly.entity_id
_entity_poly.type
_entity_poly.pdbx_seq_one_letter_code
_entity_poly.pdbx_strand_id
1 'polypeptide(L)'
;MALPDLEKGQVSELDKVEPEKKIELERLLADISDAAKRVRDLHEDAQKRTDDLARKEEAFSRRSDENKKRTEEINKLDEELKQRQVEIKKSESSLADKERELEKRELDARSGFAAQNVAALSDLKKEIVELESRKTEIQLGILQAEQKARDDESARASEVMEREAETANKERGLQQKQRQLDAEWKELERERAQIREDALREASQEIARLTDARLRAEARLEKVYRDWTSTEQKLEQYREFSEALAGRSAREILDELAAQKRRVTQLENQIVNSQDDQLQFENQALRKLRDEQKAQLDEVHLDLADAKAQLHRLRLGVSDKENLEKEKRALEKNNQILSARLNDLGKTVDDLTQSQQSEKPFPQMAWMDSASTADWIKDRKAKELSLPEQDVPDLKKFSVELRHRIAQAEEGTELHFDLEVIQLLIAGLAMSPLHIFQGISGTGKTSLAKAFAKAVGGHCTDIAVQAGWRDRDDLLGHYNAFEKRFYERDCLQGLYRAQTAAYKNRCNIILLDEMNLSRPEQYFAEFLSALEKNDPNDRLISLSESQLPNAPAMLVEGRKIRIPHNVWFVGTANHDETTNEFADKTYDRAHVMTLPRHEAKFKLETKPKASFSYESLMERFGAAVEQNADEVSELLEELTTGPLTSILQDRFDQSWGNRLERQAMRFVTVYMAAGGRKEDALDHLLASRILRRGKVTERFDKTIDDLTAVEHALTTVWKGWQSEPRRSMDLLAQDRRRKERVA
;
A
#
# COMPACT_ATOMS: atom_id res chain seq x y z
N MET A 1 -23.44 137.35 -25.35
CA MET A 1 -23.98 138.36 -26.27
C MET A 1 -23.34 139.69 -25.92
N ALA A 2 -22.94 140.43 -26.95
CA ALA A 2 -22.17 141.68 -26.95
C ALA A 2 -22.53 142.72 -25.87
N LEU A 3 -21.51 143.42 -25.36
CA LEU A 3 -21.62 144.76 -24.77
C LEU A 3 -22.30 145.72 -25.76
N PRO A 4 -23.14 146.65 -25.29
CA PRO A 4 -23.37 147.91 -25.96
C PRO A 4 -22.61 149.04 -25.26
N ASP A 5 -21.81 149.76 -26.05
CA ASP A 5 -21.38 151.14 -25.83
C ASP A 5 -22.59 152.03 -25.53
N LEU A 6 -22.42 153.01 -24.63
CA LEU A 6 -23.21 154.24 -24.59
C LEU A 6 -22.37 155.40 -24.05
N GLU A 7 -21.77 156.08 -25.02
CA GLU A 7 -21.47 157.49 -25.20
C GLU A 7 -21.54 158.51 -24.06
N LYS A 8 -20.53 159.40 -24.09
CA LYS A 8 -20.47 160.71 -23.45
C LYS A 8 -21.52 161.66 -24.03
N GLY A 9 -22.32 162.31 -23.19
CA GLY A 9 -23.00 163.55 -23.55
C GLY A 9 -24.16 163.93 -22.63
N GLN A 10 -24.10 165.15 -22.07
CA GLN A 10 -25.13 165.85 -21.26
C GLN A 10 -25.22 165.32 -19.82
N VAL A 11 -24.97 166.09 -18.75
CA VAL A 11 -25.47 167.43 -18.44
C VAL A 11 -24.41 168.21 -17.65
N SER A 12 -23.84 169.23 -18.28
CA SER A 12 -23.30 170.41 -17.61
C SER A 12 -24.48 171.36 -17.34
N GLU A 13 -25.14 171.22 -16.21
CA GLU A 13 -25.92 172.27 -15.56
C GLU A 13 -26.20 171.79 -14.13
N LEU A 14 -25.37 172.26 -13.20
CA LEU A 14 -25.70 172.59 -11.80
C LEU A 14 -24.42 173.14 -11.14
N ASP A 15 -23.81 174.12 -11.80
CA ASP A 15 -23.05 175.15 -11.10
C ASP A 15 -24.08 175.94 -10.27
N LYS A 16 -23.90 175.93 -8.95
CA LYS A 16 -24.81 176.32 -7.86
C LYS A 16 -25.68 175.17 -7.34
N VAL A 17 -25.13 174.32 -6.47
CA VAL A 17 -25.65 174.04 -5.10
C VAL A 17 -24.55 173.33 -4.29
N GLU A 18 -24.30 173.87 -3.09
CA GLU A 18 -23.58 173.44 -1.88
C GLU A 18 -22.60 172.23 -1.87
N PRO A 19 -21.42 172.37 -1.21
CA PRO A 19 -20.32 171.39 -1.19
C PRO A 19 -20.63 170.07 -0.47
N GLU A 20 -21.77 169.95 0.22
CA GLU A 20 -22.18 168.73 0.91
C GLU A 20 -22.63 167.62 -0.06
N LYS A 21 -23.21 167.99 -1.22
CA LYS A 21 -23.75 167.01 -2.18
C LYS A 21 -22.69 166.32 -3.06
N LYS A 22 -21.48 166.87 -3.15
CA LYS A 22 -20.39 166.33 -3.98
C LYS A 22 -19.69 165.13 -3.32
N ILE A 23 -19.56 165.16 -1.98
CA ILE A 23 -19.04 164.05 -1.18
C ILE A 23 -20.06 162.90 -1.14
N GLU A 24 -21.35 163.24 -1.09
CA GLU A 24 -22.45 162.26 -1.11
C GLU A 24 -22.55 161.55 -2.47
N LEU A 25 -22.34 162.25 -3.58
CA LEU A 25 -22.34 161.65 -4.93
C LEU A 25 -21.12 160.76 -5.20
N GLU A 26 -19.93 161.12 -4.71
CA GLU A 26 -18.72 160.28 -4.81
C GLU A 26 -18.85 159.02 -3.93
N ARG A 27 -19.47 159.14 -2.75
CA ARG A 27 -19.79 157.99 -1.89
C ARG A 27 -20.81 157.07 -2.54
N LEU A 28 -21.86 157.62 -3.16
CA LEU A 28 -22.87 156.84 -3.90
C LEU A 28 -22.27 156.15 -5.14
N LEU A 29 -21.35 156.78 -5.87
CA LEU A 29 -20.65 156.14 -7.00
C LEU A 29 -19.72 155.00 -6.55
N ALA A 30 -19.04 155.16 -5.40
CA ALA A 30 -18.24 154.08 -4.80
C ALA A 30 -19.12 152.92 -4.31
N ASP A 31 -20.25 153.21 -3.66
CA ASP A 31 -21.22 152.21 -3.22
C ASP A 31 -21.87 151.47 -4.40
N ILE A 32 -22.15 152.16 -5.52
CA ILE A 32 -22.66 151.55 -6.76
C ILE A 32 -21.61 150.68 -7.44
N SER A 33 -20.34 151.10 -7.45
CA SER A 33 -19.22 150.29 -7.95
C SER A 33 -19.04 148.99 -7.14
N ASP A 34 -19.06 149.09 -5.81
CA ASP A 34 -18.95 147.94 -4.92
C ASP A 34 -20.20 147.04 -4.96
N ALA A 35 -21.38 147.60 -5.19
CA ALA A 35 -22.59 146.83 -5.47
C ALA A 35 -22.48 146.10 -6.81
N ALA A 36 -21.96 146.75 -7.86
CA ALA A 36 -21.78 146.15 -9.19
C ALA A 36 -20.71 145.04 -9.22
N LYS A 37 -19.66 145.14 -8.39
CA LYS A 37 -18.72 144.03 -8.15
C LYS A 37 -19.38 142.88 -7.41
N ARG A 38 -20.08 143.16 -6.31
CA ARG A 38 -20.82 142.13 -5.55
C ARG A 38 -21.86 141.40 -6.40
N VAL A 39 -22.55 142.11 -7.29
CA VAL A 39 -23.53 141.51 -8.20
C VAL A 39 -22.85 140.64 -9.27
N ARG A 40 -21.66 141.03 -9.77
CA ARG A 40 -20.88 140.19 -10.69
C ARG A 40 -20.35 138.93 -10.02
N ASP A 41 -19.78 139.05 -8.82
CA ASP A 41 -19.27 137.89 -8.07
C ASP A 41 -20.41 136.93 -7.70
N LEU A 42 -21.58 137.47 -7.29
CA LEU A 42 -22.78 136.67 -7.06
C LEU A 42 -23.33 136.03 -8.33
N HIS A 43 -23.20 136.68 -9.49
CA HIS A 43 -23.62 136.10 -10.77
C HIS A 43 -22.69 134.96 -11.20
N GLU A 44 -21.37 135.13 -11.09
CA GLU A 44 -20.40 134.06 -11.38
C GLU A 44 -20.56 132.87 -10.41
N ASP A 45 -20.80 133.12 -9.12
CA ASP A 45 -21.08 132.06 -8.14
C ASP A 45 -22.43 131.37 -8.40
N ALA A 46 -23.46 132.11 -8.82
CA ALA A 46 -24.73 131.53 -9.23
C ALA A 46 -24.56 130.66 -10.47
N GLN A 47 -23.75 131.09 -11.43
CA GLN A 47 -23.48 130.36 -12.68
C GLN A 47 -22.69 129.06 -12.43
N LYS A 48 -21.68 129.12 -11.55
CA LYS A 48 -20.97 127.90 -11.08
C LYS A 48 -21.89 126.95 -10.33
N ARG A 49 -22.80 127.46 -9.49
CA ARG A 49 -23.78 126.64 -8.79
C ARG A 49 -24.80 126.00 -9.73
N THR A 50 -25.22 126.69 -10.79
CA THR A 50 -26.10 126.10 -11.81
C THR A 50 -25.41 125.01 -12.62
N ASP A 51 -24.14 125.20 -12.97
CA ASP A 51 -23.36 124.18 -13.70
C ASP A 51 -23.05 122.96 -12.82
N ASP A 52 -22.75 123.16 -11.53
CA ASP A 52 -22.58 122.08 -10.56
C ASP A 52 -23.90 121.34 -10.25
N LEU A 53 -25.02 122.05 -10.23
CA LEU A 53 -26.36 121.44 -10.10
C LEU A 53 -26.69 120.59 -11.33
N ALA A 54 -26.45 121.10 -12.54
CA ALA A 54 -26.68 120.35 -13.78
C ALA A 54 -25.83 119.07 -13.84
N ARG A 55 -24.54 119.13 -13.45
CA ARG A 55 -23.67 117.95 -13.36
C ARG A 55 -24.14 116.95 -12.31
N LYS A 56 -24.65 117.43 -11.17
CA LYS A 56 -25.20 116.56 -10.12
C LYS A 56 -26.53 115.93 -10.54
N GLU A 57 -27.39 116.64 -11.28
CA GLU A 57 -28.63 116.10 -11.84
C GLU A 57 -28.35 115.02 -12.89
N GLU A 58 -27.40 115.22 -13.81
CA GLU A 58 -26.99 114.18 -14.75
C GLU A 58 -26.42 112.94 -14.05
N ALA A 59 -25.56 113.14 -13.03
CA ALA A 59 -25.01 112.04 -12.25
C ALA A 59 -26.10 111.30 -11.45
N PHE A 60 -27.10 112.02 -10.93
CA PHE A 60 -28.23 111.44 -10.22
C PHE A 60 -29.16 110.67 -11.16
N SER A 61 -29.41 111.19 -12.37
CA SER A 61 -30.21 110.50 -13.40
C SER A 61 -29.54 109.18 -13.80
N ARG A 62 -28.23 109.19 -14.10
CA ARG A 62 -27.48 107.96 -14.45
C ARG A 62 -27.53 106.93 -13.32
N ARG A 63 -27.36 107.37 -12.07
CA ARG A 63 -27.44 106.50 -10.89
C ARG A 63 -28.86 105.98 -10.63
N SER A 64 -29.89 106.77 -10.95
CA SER A 64 -31.29 106.35 -10.87
C SER A 64 -31.59 105.26 -11.90
N ASP A 65 -31.10 105.40 -13.13
CA ASP A 65 -31.30 104.41 -14.19
C ASP A 65 -30.51 103.12 -13.93
N GLU A 66 -29.30 103.19 -13.38
CA GLU A 66 -28.55 102.02 -12.91
C GLU A 66 -29.25 101.30 -11.76
N ASN A 67 -29.81 102.05 -10.80
CA ASN A 67 -30.56 101.45 -9.69
C ASN A 67 -31.86 100.79 -10.18
N LYS A 68 -32.57 101.38 -11.15
CA LYS A 68 -33.76 100.77 -11.77
C LYS A 68 -33.42 99.43 -12.44
N LYS A 69 -32.34 99.38 -13.22
CA LYS A 69 -31.87 98.12 -13.84
C LYS A 69 -31.51 97.06 -12.80
N ARG A 70 -30.80 97.45 -11.73
CA ARG A 70 -30.49 96.53 -10.62
C ARG A 70 -31.73 96.01 -9.90
N THR A 71 -32.74 96.86 -9.67
CA THR A 71 -34.01 96.40 -9.09
C THR A 71 -34.77 95.45 -10.01
N GLU A 72 -34.72 95.65 -11.33
CA GLU A 72 -35.32 94.72 -12.30
C GLU A 72 -34.60 93.37 -12.34
N GLU A 73 -33.27 93.36 -12.26
CA GLU A 73 -32.46 92.13 -12.17
C GLU A 73 -32.73 91.37 -10.86
N ILE A 74 -32.79 92.08 -9.73
CA ILE A 74 -33.12 91.48 -8.43
C ILE A 74 -34.53 90.88 -8.45
N ASN A 75 -35.52 91.59 -9.01
CA ASN A 75 -36.88 91.07 -9.10
C ASN A 75 -36.98 89.82 -10.00
N LYS A 76 -36.20 89.75 -11.09
CA LYS A 76 -36.12 88.53 -11.91
C LYS A 76 -35.51 87.36 -11.14
N LEU A 77 -34.42 87.60 -10.41
CA LEU A 77 -33.77 86.58 -9.60
C LEU A 77 -34.67 86.09 -8.44
N ASP A 78 -35.43 86.99 -7.82
CA ASP A 78 -36.39 86.64 -6.77
C ASP A 78 -37.54 85.78 -7.34
N GLU A 79 -38.00 86.06 -8.56
CA GLU A 79 -39.06 85.27 -9.18
C GLU A 79 -38.56 83.88 -9.60
N GLU A 80 -37.33 83.78 -10.11
CA GLU A 80 -36.67 82.49 -10.38
C GLU A 80 -36.45 81.68 -9.10
N LEU A 81 -36.06 82.32 -8.00
CA LEU A 81 -35.90 81.67 -6.70
C LEU A 81 -37.23 81.15 -6.16
N LYS A 82 -38.32 81.92 -6.27
CA LYS A 82 -39.67 81.47 -5.89
C LYS A 82 -40.11 80.26 -6.72
N GLN A 83 -39.87 80.27 -8.03
CA GLN A 83 -40.21 79.13 -8.89
C GLN A 83 -39.44 77.86 -8.49
N ARG A 84 -38.12 77.98 -8.27
CA ARG A 84 -37.30 76.86 -7.77
C ARG A 84 -37.76 76.36 -6.41
N GLN A 85 -38.17 77.26 -5.51
CA GLN A 85 -38.64 76.88 -4.19
C GLN A 85 -39.98 76.15 -4.23
N VAL A 86 -40.86 76.49 -5.19
CA VAL A 86 -42.10 75.75 -5.46
C VAL A 86 -41.82 74.38 -6.06
N GLU A 87 -40.88 74.27 -7.00
CA GLU A 87 -40.46 72.97 -7.56
C GLU A 87 -39.84 72.05 -6.50
N ILE A 88 -38.99 72.59 -5.63
CA ILE A 88 -38.39 71.83 -4.52
C ILE A 88 -39.47 71.35 -3.54
N LYS A 89 -40.43 72.18 -3.15
CA LYS A 89 -41.54 71.73 -2.29
C LYS A 89 -42.38 70.64 -2.95
N LYS A 90 -42.57 70.72 -4.28
CA LYS A 90 -43.31 69.71 -5.03
C LYS A 90 -42.53 68.39 -5.09
N SER A 91 -41.22 68.44 -5.30
CA SER A 91 -40.37 67.24 -5.30
C SER A 91 -40.27 66.60 -3.91
N GLU A 92 -40.13 67.40 -2.85
CA GLU A 92 -40.17 66.95 -1.45
C GLU A 92 -41.48 66.23 -1.11
N SER A 93 -42.63 66.79 -1.53
CA SER A 93 -43.92 66.13 -1.31
C SER A 93 -44.02 64.77 -2.04
N SER A 94 -43.50 64.68 -3.27
CA SER A 94 -43.50 63.44 -4.05
C SER A 94 -42.53 62.38 -3.51
N LEU A 95 -41.43 62.82 -2.88
CA LEU A 95 -40.47 61.95 -2.20
C LEU A 95 -41.07 61.42 -0.90
N ALA A 96 -41.73 62.26 -0.10
CA ALA A 96 -42.41 61.83 1.12
C ALA A 96 -43.55 60.83 0.83
N ASP A 97 -44.30 61.01 -0.26
CA ASP A 97 -45.33 60.05 -0.67
C ASP A 97 -44.72 58.71 -1.12
N LYS A 98 -43.59 58.72 -1.82
CA LYS A 98 -42.84 57.51 -2.21
C LYS A 98 -42.22 56.80 -1.01
N GLU A 99 -41.68 57.53 -0.03
CA GLU A 99 -41.18 56.96 1.23
C GLU A 99 -42.30 56.27 2.00
N ARG A 100 -43.48 56.89 2.11
CA ARG A 100 -44.65 56.27 2.76
C ARG A 100 -45.13 55.03 2.03
N GLU A 101 -45.09 55.01 0.70
CA GLU A 101 -45.46 53.83 -0.10
C GLU A 101 -44.44 52.69 0.07
N LEU A 102 -43.14 53.01 0.15
CA LEU A 102 -42.06 52.06 0.43
C LEU A 102 -42.13 51.51 1.84
N GLU A 103 -42.35 52.33 2.86
CA GLU A 103 -42.55 51.88 4.25
C GLU A 103 -43.72 50.91 4.35
N LYS A 104 -44.82 51.18 3.65
CA LYS A 104 -45.99 50.29 3.63
C LYS A 104 -45.66 48.93 2.99
N ARG A 105 -44.92 48.93 1.88
CA ARG A 105 -44.43 47.70 1.23
C ARG A 105 -43.41 46.95 2.08
N GLU A 106 -42.55 47.64 2.82
CA GLU A 106 -41.62 47.00 3.76
C GLU A 106 -42.34 46.36 4.94
N LEU A 107 -43.42 46.97 5.43
CA LEU A 107 -44.22 46.43 6.54
C LEU A 107 -45.04 45.20 6.10
N ASP A 108 -45.58 45.23 4.89
CA ASP A 108 -46.26 44.09 4.25
C ASP A 108 -45.25 42.96 3.92
N ALA A 109 -44.05 43.29 3.44
CA ALA A 109 -43.00 42.31 3.21
C ALA A 109 -42.50 41.69 4.52
N ARG A 110 -42.26 42.48 5.57
CA ARG A 110 -41.80 41.97 6.88
C ARG A 110 -42.82 41.06 7.55
N SER A 111 -44.11 41.35 7.44
CA SER A 111 -45.17 40.49 7.97
C SER A 111 -45.29 39.17 7.19
N GLY A 112 -45.17 39.21 5.85
CA GLY A 112 -45.12 38.02 4.99
C GLY A 112 -43.87 37.15 5.22
N PHE A 113 -42.69 37.76 5.34
CA PHE A 113 -41.43 37.07 5.62
C PHE A 113 -41.38 36.48 7.04
N ALA A 114 -41.98 37.14 8.04
CA ALA A 114 -42.06 36.58 9.39
C ALA A 114 -42.94 35.31 9.42
N ALA A 115 -44.07 35.31 8.72
CA ALA A 115 -44.94 34.12 8.63
C ALA A 115 -44.26 32.97 7.86
N GLN A 116 -43.57 33.26 6.75
CA GLN A 116 -42.82 32.27 5.99
C GLN A 116 -41.61 31.73 6.76
N ASN A 117 -40.89 32.57 7.51
CA ASN A 117 -39.79 32.13 8.34
C ASN A 117 -40.25 31.26 9.51
N VAL A 118 -41.41 31.56 10.13
CA VAL A 118 -41.98 30.70 11.18
C VAL A 118 -42.41 29.34 10.61
N ALA A 119 -43.01 29.30 9.42
CA ALA A 119 -43.36 28.06 8.74
C ALA A 119 -42.11 27.23 8.37
N ALA A 120 -41.12 27.86 7.73
CA ALA A 120 -39.86 27.22 7.35
C ALA A 120 -39.08 26.71 8.58
N LEU A 121 -39.04 27.47 9.68
CA LEU A 121 -38.43 27.02 10.94
C LEU A 121 -39.21 25.87 11.58
N SER A 122 -40.52 25.78 11.40
CA SER A 122 -41.32 24.67 11.91
C SER A 122 -41.10 23.38 11.12
N ASP A 123 -40.92 23.49 9.80
CA ASP A 123 -40.64 22.34 8.93
C ASP A 123 -39.20 21.85 9.13
N LEU A 124 -38.22 22.77 9.23
CA LEU A 124 -36.84 22.44 9.61
C LEU A 124 -36.77 21.77 10.98
N LYS A 125 -37.55 22.22 11.97
CA LYS A 125 -37.60 21.56 13.28
C LYS A 125 -38.17 20.14 13.21
N LYS A 126 -39.19 19.89 12.37
CA LYS A 126 -39.71 18.52 12.16
C LYS A 126 -38.68 17.63 11.48
N GLU A 127 -37.98 18.16 10.49
CA GLU A 127 -36.94 17.44 9.74
C GLU A 127 -35.73 17.12 10.63
N ILE A 128 -35.33 18.04 11.52
CA ILE A 128 -34.29 17.79 12.54
C ILE A 128 -34.71 16.68 13.50
N VAL A 129 -35.96 16.68 14.00
CA VAL A 129 -36.45 15.63 14.90
C VAL A 129 -36.52 14.27 14.20
N GLU A 130 -36.93 14.21 12.93
CA GLU A 130 -36.88 12.98 12.13
C GLU A 130 -35.44 12.49 11.93
N LEU A 131 -34.51 13.38 11.62
CA LEU A 131 -33.09 13.03 11.46
C LEU A 131 -32.45 12.57 12.77
N GLU A 132 -32.80 13.18 13.90
CA GLU A 132 -32.36 12.74 15.22
C GLU A 132 -32.90 11.35 15.57
N SER A 133 -34.17 11.07 15.23
CA SER A 133 -34.76 9.74 15.43
C SER A 133 -34.11 8.65 14.55
N ARG A 134 -33.79 8.98 13.29
CA ARG A 134 -33.05 8.06 12.40
C ARG A 134 -31.62 7.85 12.87
N LYS A 135 -30.97 8.89 13.40
CA LYS A 135 -29.63 8.79 13.97
C LYS A 135 -29.60 7.84 15.17
N THR A 136 -30.59 7.93 16.07
CA THR A 136 -30.67 7.03 17.23
C THR A 136 -31.01 5.59 16.82
N GLU A 137 -31.88 5.38 15.82
CA GLU A 137 -32.13 4.03 15.26
C GLU A 137 -30.87 3.42 14.62
N ILE A 138 -30.13 4.19 13.84
CA ILE A 138 -28.87 3.73 13.21
C ILE A 138 -27.83 3.42 14.29
N GLN A 139 -27.69 4.26 15.31
CA GLN A 139 -26.77 4.00 16.44
C GLN A 139 -27.15 2.73 17.19
N LEU A 140 -28.44 2.48 17.41
CA LEU A 140 -28.91 1.26 18.06
C LEU A 140 -28.61 0.03 17.20
N GLY A 141 -28.81 0.14 15.88
CA GLY A 141 -28.51 -0.93 14.92
C GLY A 141 -27.02 -1.26 14.84
N ILE A 142 -26.15 -0.25 14.88
CA ILE A 142 -24.69 -0.44 14.93
C ILE A 142 -24.30 -1.17 16.22
N LEU A 143 -24.84 -0.75 17.36
CA LEU A 143 -24.51 -1.35 18.66
C LEU A 143 -24.98 -2.82 18.77
N GLN A 144 -26.14 -3.14 18.19
CA GLN A 144 -26.63 -4.51 18.08
C GLN A 144 -25.79 -5.36 17.12
N ALA A 145 -25.34 -4.79 16.01
CA ALA A 145 -24.45 -5.49 15.07
C ALA A 145 -23.07 -5.75 15.67
N GLU A 146 -22.52 -4.80 16.43
CA GLU A 146 -21.25 -4.95 17.16
C GLU A 146 -21.34 -6.02 18.26
N GLN A 147 -22.44 -6.05 19.03
CA GLN A 147 -22.67 -7.12 20.01
C GLN A 147 -22.76 -8.49 19.34
N LYS A 148 -23.52 -8.60 18.26
CA LYS A 148 -23.66 -9.86 17.53
C LYS A 148 -22.33 -10.33 16.93
N ALA A 149 -21.53 -9.42 16.38
CA ALA A 149 -20.20 -9.75 15.87
C ALA A 149 -19.26 -10.24 16.98
N ARG A 150 -19.28 -9.61 18.17
CA ARG A 150 -18.50 -10.06 19.33
C ARG A 150 -18.95 -11.43 19.85
N ASP A 151 -20.25 -11.68 19.89
CA ASP A 151 -20.79 -12.97 20.31
C ASP A 151 -20.42 -14.08 19.32
N ASP A 152 -20.49 -13.81 18.01
CA ASP A 152 -20.07 -14.74 16.95
C ASP A 152 -18.56 -15.01 17.00
N GLU A 153 -17.74 -13.99 17.29
CA GLU A 153 -16.28 -14.13 17.43
C GLU A 153 -15.91 -14.94 18.68
N SER A 154 -16.59 -14.70 19.81
CA SER A 154 -16.43 -15.47 21.04
C SER A 154 -16.84 -16.95 20.86
N ALA A 155 -17.95 -17.20 20.15
CA ALA A 155 -18.39 -18.56 19.83
C ALA A 155 -17.38 -19.31 18.94
N ARG A 156 -16.84 -18.64 17.91
CA ARG A 156 -15.79 -19.21 17.06
C ARG A 156 -14.50 -19.50 17.85
N ALA A 157 -14.10 -18.59 18.73
CA ALA A 157 -12.92 -18.79 19.58
C ALA A 157 -13.09 -20.01 20.51
N SER A 158 -14.28 -20.19 21.09
CA SER A 158 -14.58 -21.37 21.91
C SER A 158 -14.55 -22.68 21.10
N GLU A 159 -15.11 -22.68 19.88
CA GLU A 159 -15.12 -23.86 19.01
C GLU A 159 -13.70 -24.24 18.53
N VAL A 160 -12.87 -23.24 18.22
CA VAL A 160 -11.46 -23.46 17.85
C VAL A 160 -10.69 -24.04 19.04
N MET A 161 -10.87 -23.49 20.24
CA MET A 161 -10.20 -23.96 21.45
C MET A 161 -10.59 -25.40 21.80
N GLU A 162 -11.86 -25.78 21.61
CA GLU A 162 -12.33 -27.15 21.82
C GLU A 162 -11.73 -28.12 20.79
N ARG A 163 -11.64 -27.70 19.52
CA ARG A 163 -10.98 -28.49 18.46
C ARG A 163 -9.48 -28.66 18.70
N GLU A 164 -8.79 -27.62 19.18
CA GLU A 164 -7.37 -27.70 19.55
C GLU A 164 -7.13 -28.62 20.76
N ALA A 165 -8.03 -28.61 21.74
CA ALA A 165 -7.96 -29.54 22.87
C ALA A 165 -8.20 -31.00 22.42
N GLU A 166 -9.13 -31.24 21.49
CA GLU A 166 -9.36 -32.55 20.91
C GLU A 166 -8.16 -33.06 20.10
N THR A 167 -7.56 -32.22 19.26
CA THR A 167 -6.39 -32.61 18.45
C THR A 167 -5.19 -32.89 19.35
N ALA A 168 -4.94 -32.07 20.36
CA ALA A 168 -3.88 -32.31 21.34
C ALA A 168 -4.06 -33.63 22.10
N ASN A 169 -5.30 -33.99 22.47
CA ASN A 169 -5.59 -35.28 23.10
C ASN A 169 -5.39 -36.46 22.14
N LYS A 170 -5.79 -36.33 20.86
CA LYS A 170 -5.56 -37.35 19.83
C LYS A 170 -4.06 -37.55 19.57
N GLU A 171 -3.27 -36.48 19.52
CA GLU A 171 -1.82 -36.55 19.37
C GLU A 171 -1.13 -37.24 20.54
N ARG A 172 -1.52 -36.91 21.79
CA ARG A 172 -1.01 -37.61 22.98
C ARG A 172 -1.35 -39.10 22.97
N GLY A 173 -2.57 -39.45 22.54
CA GLY A 173 -2.99 -40.84 22.40
C GLY A 173 -2.19 -41.60 21.32
N LEU A 174 -1.90 -40.95 20.19
CA LEU A 174 -1.05 -41.52 19.14
C LEU A 174 0.39 -41.72 19.60
N GLN A 175 0.97 -40.73 20.30
CA GLN A 175 2.32 -40.85 20.85
C GLN A 175 2.44 -41.97 21.88
N GLN A 176 1.42 -42.18 22.73
CA GLN A 176 1.41 -43.31 23.67
C GLN A 176 1.35 -44.65 22.93
N LYS A 177 0.49 -44.79 21.92
CA LYS A 177 0.41 -46.01 21.10
C LYS A 177 1.71 -46.30 20.35
N GLN A 178 2.35 -45.26 19.83
CA GLN A 178 3.64 -45.41 19.14
C GLN A 178 4.74 -45.89 20.08
N ARG A 179 4.79 -45.37 21.32
CA ARG A 179 5.71 -45.86 22.35
C ARG A 179 5.42 -47.30 22.77
N GLN A 180 4.15 -47.71 22.82
CA GLN A 180 3.78 -49.11 23.10
C GLN A 180 4.23 -50.04 21.97
N LEU A 181 3.96 -49.68 20.71
CA LEU A 181 4.38 -50.44 19.54
C LEU A 181 5.91 -50.56 19.44
N ASP A 182 6.64 -49.48 19.73
CA ASP A 182 8.11 -49.51 19.75
C ASP A 182 8.66 -50.43 20.85
N ALA A 183 7.97 -50.52 21.99
CA ALA A 183 8.35 -51.43 23.07
C ALA A 183 8.06 -52.89 22.71
N GLU A 184 6.86 -53.18 22.19
CA GLU A 184 6.47 -54.51 21.70
C GLU A 184 7.41 -54.98 20.59
N TRP A 185 7.76 -54.08 19.64
CA TRP A 185 8.66 -54.41 18.55
C TRP A 185 10.06 -54.79 19.05
N LYS A 186 10.61 -54.05 20.03
CA LYS A 186 11.89 -54.38 20.67
C LYS A 186 11.85 -55.70 21.42
N GLU A 187 10.73 -56.04 22.05
CA GLU A 187 10.56 -57.30 22.76
C GLU A 187 10.50 -58.48 21.77
N LEU A 188 9.75 -58.33 20.69
CA LEU A 188 9.63 -59.33 19.62
C LEU A 188 10.96 -59.54 18.88
N GLU A 189 11.76 -58.49 18.74
CA GLU A 189 13.10 -58.56 18.14
C GLU A 189 14.09 -59.33 19.06
N ARG A 190 13.98 -59.14 20.38
CA ARG A 190 14.74 -59.93 21.38
C ARG A 190 14.33 -61.41 21.36
N GLU A 191 13.03 -61.68 21.34
CA GLU A 191 12.51 -63.06 21.25
C GLU A 191 12.98 -63.75 19.97
N ARG A 192 12.93 -63.07 18.82
CA ARG A 192 13.45 -63.60 17.55
C ARG A 192 14.95 -63.88 17.61
N ALA A 193 15.73 -63.01 18.24
CA ALA A 193 17.16 -63.23 18.42
C ALA A 193 17.43 -64.46 19.29
N GLN A 194 16.67 -64.61 20.37
CA GLN A 194 16.80 -65.73 21.30
C GLN A 194 16.40 -67.07 20.66
N ILE A 195 15.27 -67.12 19.95
CA ILE A 195 14.85 -68.31 19.18
C ILE A 195 15.92 -68.70 18.15
N ARG A 196 16.54 -67.71 17.50
CA ARG A 196 17.60 -67.97 16.51
C ARG A 196 18.86 -68.55 17.18
N GLU A 197 19.23 -68.05 18.34
CA GLU A 197 20.37 -68.55 19.11
C GLU A 197 20.12 -69.98 19.65
N ASP A 198 18.92 -70.24 20.16
CA ASP A 198 18.51 -71.56 20.62
C ASP A 198 18.47 -72.58 19.47
N ALA A 199 17.92 -72.21 18.31
CA ALA A 199 17.91 -73.06 17.12
C ALA A 199 19.34 -73.37 16.60
N LEU A 200 20.24 -72.39 16.63
CA LEU A 200 21.66 -72.59 16.30
C LEU A 200 22.33 -73.55 17.30
N ARG A 201 22.00 -73.44 18.59
CA ARG A 201 22.53 -74.31 19.63
C ARG A 201 22.06 -75.75 19.49
N GLU A 202 20.77 -75.96 19.24
CA GLU A 202 20.19 -77.28 18.97
C GLU A 202 20.79 -77.93 17.73
N ALA A 203 20.90 -77.18 16.62
CA ALA A 203 21.53 -77.67 15.40
C ALA A 203 23.00 -78.07 15.63
N SER A 204 23.73 -77.28 16.43
CA SER A 204 25.12 -77.58 16.79
C SER A 204 25.25 -78.87 17.60
N GLN A 205 24.33 -79.09 18.56
CA GLN A 205 24.29 -80.30 19.37
C GLN A 205 23.95 -81.54 18.53
N GLU A 206 23.00 -81.43 17.60
CA GLU A 206 22.64 -82.54 16.72
C GLU A 206 23.78 -82.88 15.74
N ILE A 207 24.46 -81.87 15.19
CA ILE A 207 25.67 -82.09 14.38
C ILE A 207 26.74 -82.83 15.18
N ALA A 208 26.99 -82.43 16.43
CA ALA A 208 27.95 -83.11 17.30
C ALA A 208 27.56 -84.57 17.56
N ARG A 209 26.27 -84.83 17.86
CA ARG A 209 25.74 -86.17 18.08
C ARG A 209 25.88 -87.07 16.85
N LEU A 210 25.54 -86.55 15.67
CA LEU A 210 25.67 -87.26 14.40
C LEU A 210 27.14 -87.54 14.05
N THR A 211 28.03 -86.59 14.35
CA THR A 211 29.47 -86.75 14.14
C THR A 211 30.04 -87.85 15.05
N ASP A 212 29.65 -87.89 16.32
CA ASP A 212 30.03 -88.97 17.25
C ASP A 212 29.44 -90.33 16.85
N ALA A 213 28.22 -90.36 16.31
CA ALA A 213 27.63 -91.59 15.78
C ALA A 213 28.39 -92.09 14.54
N ARG A 214 28.83 -91.17 13.67
CA ARG A 214 29.65 -91.48 12.49
C ARG A 214 31.01 -92.04 12.89
N LEU A 215 31.72 -91.40 13.82
CA LEU A 215 33.00 -91.87 14.37
C LEU A 215 32.87 -93.27 14.99
N ARG A 216 31.80 -93.53 15.75
CA ARG A 216 31.53 -94.87 16.31
C ARG A 216 31.22 -95.90 15.23
N ALA A 217 30.57 -95.51 14.13
CA ALA A 217 30.32 -96.39 13.00
C ALA A 217 31.63 -96.71 12.24
N GLU A 218 32.47 -95.70 11.98
CA GLU A 218 33.78 -95.85 11.37
C GLU A 218 34.69 -96.76 12.19
N ALA A 219 34.76 -96.58 13.52
CA ALA A 219 35.54 -97.43 14.41
C ALA A 219 35.04 -98.89 14.44
N ARG A 220 33.72 -99.10 14.36
CA ARG A 220 33.13 -100.46 14.23
C ARG A 220 33.51 -101.10 12.90
N LEU A 221 33.48 -100.34 11.81
CA LEU A 221 33.83 -100.80 10.48
C LEU A 221 35.31 -101.18 10.41
N GLU A 222 36.19 -100.39 11.04
CA GLU A 222 37.61 -100.69 11.17
C GLU A 222 37.85 -101.97 11.99
N LYS A 223 37.10 -102.17 13.08
CA LYS A 223 37.13 -103.42 13.86
C LYS A 223 36.70 -104.62 13.01
N VAL A 224 35.63 -104.50 12.24
CA VAL A 224 35.17 -105.56 11.32
C VAL A 224 36.22 -105.88 10.27
N TYR A 225 36.92 -104.89 9.71
CA TYR A 225 38.03 -105.13 8.79
C TYR A 225 39.21 -105.87 9.44
N ARG A 226 39.55 -105.53 10.70
CA ARG A 226 40.59 -106.26 11.47
C ARG A 226 40.16 -107.68 11.80
N ASP A 227 38.89 -107.88 12.16
CA ASP A 227 38.34 -109.20 12.44
C ASP A 227 38.30 -110.04 11.15
N TRP A 228 37.91 -109.44 10.01
CA TRP A 228 37.91 -110.09 8.70
C TRP A 228 39.32 -110.54 8.27
N THR A 229 40.31 -109.64 8.36
CA THR A 229 41.72 -109.98 8.07
C THR A 229 42.27 -111.05 9.03
N SER A 230 41.89 -111.03 10.31
CA SER A 230 42.24 -112.10 11.25
C SER A 230 41.59 -113.43 10.89
N THR A 231 40.33 -113.43 10.44
CA THR A 231 39.65 -114.66 9.98
C THR A 231 40.21 -115.19 8.68
N GLU A 232 40.66 -114.33 7.77
CA GLU A 232 41.36 -114.71 6.54
C GLU A 232 42.71 -115.38 6.87
N GLN A 233 43.48 -114.80 7.80
CA GLN A 233 44.71 -115.44 8.32
C GLN A 233 44.44 -116.78 9.01
N LYS A 234 43.35 -116.91 9.77
CA LYS A 234 42.95 -118.20 10.37
C LYS A 234 42.53 -119.22 9.32
N LEU A 235 41.85 -118.81 8.25
CA LEU A 235 41.50 -119.69 7.13
C LEU A 235 42.73 -120.18 6.38
N GLU A 236 43.74 -119.33 6.22
CA GLU A 236 45.05 -119.71 5.68
C GLU A 236 45.76 -120.72 6.61
N GLN A 237 45.72 -120.50 7.92
CA GLN A 237 46.23 -121.45 8.93
C GLN A 237 45.45 -122.78 8.95
N TYR A 238 44.13 -122.77 8.73
CA TYR A 238 43.33 -123.99 8.58
C TYR A 238 43.63 -124.73 7.28
N ARG A 239 43.97 -124.01 6.20
CA ARG A 239 44.49 -124.60 4.96
C ARG A 239 45.84 -125.27 5.21
N GLU A 240 46.76 -124.61 5.90
CA GLU A 240 48.05 -125.19 6.31
C GLU A 240 47.88 -126.37 7.28
N PHE A 241 46.92 -126.31 8.21
CA PHE A 241 46.60 -127.40 9.15
C PHE A 241 45.94 -128.59 8.44
N SER A 242 45.14 -128.32 7.38
CA SER A 242 44.58 -129.34 6.49
C SER A 242 45.65 -130.02 5.63
N GLU A 243 46.70 -129.29 5.20
CA GLU A 243 47.87 -129.88 4.53
C GLU A 243 48.78 -130.65 5.51
N ALA A 244 48.87 -130.21 6.78
CA ALA A 244 49.67 -130.85 7.83
C ALA A 244 49.06 -132.14 8.41
N LEU A 245 47.75 -132.39 8.23
CA LEU A 245 47.03 -133.59 8.69
C LEU A 245 47.17 -134.80 7.75
N ALA A 246 48.25 -134.84 6.96
CA ALA A 246 48.66 -135.95 6.11
C ALA A 246 48.82 -137.30 6.86
N GLY A 247 47.70 -137.93 7.22
CA GLY A 247 47.60 -139.37 7.54
C GLY A 247 47.63 -139.82 9.01
N ARG A 248 47.13 -139.05 10.01
CA ARG A 248 46.96 -139.55 11.40
C ARG A 248 45.48 -139.61 11.82
N SER A 249 45.06 -140.65 12.56
CA SER A 249 43.63 -141.01 12.74
C SER A 249 42.95 -140.50 14.01
N ALA A 250 41.75 -139.94 13.84
CA ALA A 250 40.87 -139.28 14.83
C ALA A 250 40.08 -140.19 15.80
N ARG A 251 40.54 -141.41 16.11
CA ARG A 251 39.78 -142.37 16.92
C ARG A 251 40.04 -142.29 18.43
N GLU A 252 41.19 -141.77 18.85
CA GLU A 252 41.58 -141.69 20.28
C GLU A 252 40.93 -140.52 21.04
N ILE A 253 40.40 -139.51 20.34
CA ILE A 253 39.89 -138.27 20.98
C ILE A 253 38.39 -138.35 21.33
N LEU A 254 37.64 -139.31 20.75
CA LEU A 254 36.19 -139.39 20.91
C LEU A 254 35.73 -140.17 22.17
N ASP A 255 36.56 -141.04 22.74
CA ASP A 255 36.16 -141.92 23.83
C ASP A 255 36.15 -141.24 25.22
N GLU A 256 36.92 -140.16 25.43
CA GLU A 256 37.00 -139.46 26.73
C GLU A 256 35.76 -138.59 27.05
N LEU A 257 35.05 -138.12 26.04
CA LEU A 257 33.99 -137.11 26.20
C LEU A 257 32.65 -137.71 26.68
N ALA A 258 32.45 -139.02 26.52
CA ALA A 258 31.20 -139.70 26.87
C ALA A 258 31.03 -139.99 28.38
N ALA A 259 32.11 -140.02 29.16
CA ALA A 259 32.09 -140.47 30.56
C ALA A 259 31.55 -139.43 31.56
N GLN A 260 31.67 -138.13 31.26
CA GLN A 260 31.40 -137.04 32.22
C GLN A 260 29.91 -136.70 32.42
N LYS A 261 29.03 -137.00 31.46
CA LYS A 261 27.62 -136.54 31.49
C LYS A 261 26.69 -137.29 32.46
N ARG A 262 27.07 -138.47 32.96
CA ARG A 262 26.17 -139.33 33.78
C ARG A 262 26.10 -138.97 35.27
N ARG A 263 26.95 -138.06 35.77
CA ARG A 263 27.10 -137.77 37.21
C ARG A 263 26.12 -136.72 37.76
N VAL A 264 25.54 -135.89 36.90
CA VAL A 264 24.83 -134.64 37.31
C VAL A 264 23.36 -134.90 37.71
N THR A 265 22.69 -135.87 37.12
CA THR A 265 21.24 -136.13 37.30
C THR A 265 20.84 -136.78 38.63
N GLN A 266 21.78 -137.13 39.51
CA GLN A 266 21.49 -137.94 40.70
C GLN A 266 21.26 -137.11 41.99
N LEU A 267 21.62 -135.83 41.99
CA LEU A 267 21.61 -134.97 43.19
C LEU A 267 20.32 -134.15 43.38
N GLU A 268 19.45 -134.05 42.37
CA GLU A 268 18.30 -133.14 42.39
C GLU A 268 17.06 -133.69 43.12
N ASN A 269 17.00 -134.99 43.44
CA ASN A 269 15.75 -135.65 43.86
C ASN A 269 15.51 -135.83 45.37
N GLN A 270 16.34 -135.28 46.28
CA GLN A 270 16.30 -135.67 47.71
C GLN A 270 15.74 -134.65 48.73
N ILE A 271 15.35 -133.42 48.36
CA ILE A 271 15.18 -132.33 49.38
C ILE A 271 13.71 -131.88 49.66
N VAL A 272 12.67 -132.50 49.09
CA VAL A 272 11.30 -131.87 49.01
C VAL A 272 10.20 -132.36 49.99
N ASN A 273 10.42 -133.19 51.01
CA ASN A 273 9.32 -133.60 51.95
C ASN A 273 9.67 -133.21 53.41
N SER A 274 8.88 -132.50 54.24
CA SER A 274 7.41 -132.32 54.32
C SER A 274 6.97 -131.22 55.33
N GLN A 275 5.85 -130.54 55.03
CA GLN A 275 4.82 -129.95 55.93
C GLN A 275 4.90 -128.54 56.56
N ASP A 276 5.88 -127.68 56.25
CA ASP A 276 5.85 -126.25 56.63
C ASP A 276 5.24 -125.31 55.55
N ASP A 277 5.16 -125.76 54.30
CA ASP A 277 4.78 -124.90 53.17
C ASP A 277 3.30 -124.49 53.14
N GLN A 278 2.37 -125.34 53.60
CA GLN A 278 0.94 -125.07 53.44
C GLN A 278 0.46 -123.89 54.29
N LEU A 279 0.92 -123.78 55.54
CA LEU A 279 0.53 -122.69 56.44
C LEU A 279 1.24 -121.37 56.11
N GLN A 280 2.48 -121.41 55.63
CA GLN A 280 3.18 -120.22 55.14
C GLN A 280 2.59 -119.71 53.83
N PHE A 281 2.16 -120.62 52.93
CA PHE A 281 1.55 -120.24 51.65
C PHE A 281 0.24 -119.48 51.85
N GLU A 282 -0.66 -119.95 52.73
CA GLU A 282 -1.92 -119.25 52.98
C GLU A 282 -1.73 -117.87 53.61
N ASN A 283 -0.81 -117.71 54.56
CA ASN A 283 -0.57 -116.41 55.20
C ASN A 283 0.14 -115.42 54.26
N GLN A 284 1.07 -115.90 53.43
CA GLN A 284 1.67 -115.09 52.38
C GLN A 284 0.66 -114.73 51.29
N ALA A 285 -0.25 -115.64 50.92
CA ALA A 285 -1.28 -115.38 49.93
C ALA A 285 -2.23 -114.25 50.38
N LEU A 286 -2.69 -114.27 51.64
CA LEU A 286 -3.58 -113.23 52.16
C LEU A 286 -2.90 -111.85 52.30
N ARG A 287 -1.61 -111.81 52.67
CA ARG A 287 -0.85 -110.55 52.73
C ARG A 287 -0.57 -109.99 51.34
N LYS A 288 -0.21 -110.85 50.38
CA LYS A 288 -0.06 -110.45 48.97
C LYS A 288 -1.36 -109.87 48.42
N LEU A 289 -2.50 -110.51 48.67
CA LEU A 289 -3.79 -110.03 48.19
C LEU A 289 -4.14 -108.64 48.73
N ARG A 290 -3.88 -108.37 50.02
CA ARG A 290 -4.10 -107.05 50.62
C ARG A 290 -3.18 -105.99 50.01
N ASP A 291 -1.91 -106.32 49.81
CA ASP A 291 -0.92 -105.38 49.26
C ASP A 291 -1.18 -105.11 47.77
N GLU A 292 -1.63 -106.12 47.02
CA GLU A 292 -2.12 -105.98 45.64
C GLU A 292 -3.37 -105.08 45.58
N GLN A 293 -4.35 -105.27 46.47
CA GLN A 293 -5.54 -104.41 46.51
C GLN A 293 -5.24 -102.96 46.90
N LYS A 294 -4.29 -102.73 47.82
CA LYS A 294 -3.82 -101.38 48.14
C LYS A 294 -3.06 -100.74 46.98
N ALA A 295 -2.18 -101.47 46.32
CA ALA A 295 -1.45 -100.99 45.15
C ALA A 295 -2.43 -100.61 44.01
N GLN A 296 -3.45 -101.43 43.77
CA GLN A 296 -4.50 -101.13 42.79
C GLN A 296 -5.31 -99.86 43.16
N LEU A 297 -5.61 -99.64 44.45
CA LEU A 297 -6.29 -98.42 44.88
C LEU A 297 -5.40 -97.19 44.70
N ASP A 298 -4.13 -97.25 45.07
CA ASP A 298 -3.20 -96.14 44.92
C ASP A 298 -2.94 -95.81 43.43
N GLU A 299 -2.86 -96.82 42.57
CA GLU A 299 -2.76 -96.67 41.11
C GLU A 299 -4.00 -95.98 40.53
N VAL A 300 -5.21 -96.44 40.88
CA VAL A 300 -6.46 -95.81 40.43
C VAL A 300 -6.60 -94.36 40.93
N HIS A 301 -6.13 -94.07 42.15
CA HIS A 301 -6.15 -92.71 42.68
C HIS A 301 -5.15 -91.79 41.96
N LEU A 302 -3.98 -92.31 41.59
CA LEU A 302 -2.99 -91.58 40.79
C LEU A 302 -3.53 -91.28 39.39
N ASP A 303 -4.11 -92.28 38.73
CA ASP A 303 -4.72 -92.15 37.40
C ASP A 303 -5.88 -91.14 37.41
N LEU A 304 -6.70 -91.14 38.46
CA LEU A 304 -7.79 -90.17 38.63
C LEU A 304 -7.25 -88.74 38.80
N ALA A 305 -6.15 -88.55 39.52
CA ALA A 305 -5.51 -87.26 39.69
C ALA A 305 -4.91 -86.74 38.39
N ASP A 306 -4.21 -87.60 37.65
CA ASP A 306 -3.64 -87.27 36.34
C ASP A 306 -4.72 -86.95 35.31
N ALA A 307 -5.79 -87.75 35.25
CA ALA A 307 -6.93 -87.48 34.36
C ALA A 307 -7.60 -86.13 34.68
N LYS A 308 -7.76 -85.77 35.96
CA LYS A 308 -8.29 -84.46 36.36
C LYS A 308 -7.35 -83.31 35.97
N ALA A 309 -6.05 -83.48 36.14
CA ALA A 309 -5.05 -82.48 35.78
C ALA A 309 -4.96 -82.27 34.26
N GLN A 310 -5.07 -83.34 33.47
CA GLN A 310 -5.15 -83.28 32.01
C GLN A 310 -6.41 -82.57 31.54
N LEU A 311 -7.57 -82.89 32.14
CA LEU A 311 -8.84 -82.28 31.79
C LEU A 311 -8.88 -80.78 32.12
N HIS A 312 -8.25 -80.35 33.22
CA HIS A 312 -8.12 -78.94 33.54
C HIS A 312 -7.21 -78.19 32.55
N ARG A 313 -6.07 -78.78 32.16
CA ARG A 313 -5.17 -78.23 31.14
C ARG A 313 -5.86 -78.09 29.78
N LEU A 314 -6.61 -79.09 29.36
CA LEU A 314 -7.36 -79.04 28.10
C LEU A 314 -8.45 -77.96 28.13
N ARG A 315 -9.14 -77.76 29.26
CA ARG A 315 -10.14 -76.69 29.39
C ARG A 315 -9.53 -75.29 29.29
N LEU A 316 -8.39 -75.05 29.94
CA LEU A 316 -7.66 -73.78 29.82
C LEU A 316 -7.23 -73.54 28.37
N GLY A 317 -6.64 -74.55 27.72
CA GLY A 317 -6.23 -74.45 26.32
C GLY A 317 -7.38 -74.17 25.34
N VAL A 318 -8.57 -74.70 25.59
CA VAL A 318 -9.77 -74.40 24.78
C VAL A 318 -10.23 -72.96 25.00
N SER A 319 -10.26 -72.48 26.24
CA SER A 319 -10.64 -71.09 26.57
C SER A 319 -9.66 -70.07 25.98
N ASP A 320 -8.36 -70.35 26.05
CA ASP A 320 -7.32 -69.47 25.50
C ASP A 320 -7.40 -69.41 23.97
N LYS A 321 -7.65 -70.56 23.32
CA LYS A 321 -7.86 -70.62 21.87
C LYS A 321 -9.10 -69.82 21.43
N GLU A 322 -10.21 -69.92 22.16
CA GLU A 322 -11.42 -69.14 21.87
C GLU A 322 -11.20 -67.62 22.03
N ASN A 323 -10.42 -67.20 23.04
CA ASN A 323 -10.09 -65.80 23.23
C ASN A 323 -9.17 -65.27 22.12
N LEU A 324 -8.14 -66.03 21.75
CA LEU A 324 -7.24 -65.69 20.65
C LEU A 324 -7.97 -65.61 19.29
N GLU A 325 -8.95 -66.50 19.04
CA GLU A 325 -9.76 -66.43 17.83
C GLU A 325 -10.66 -65.18 17.78
N LYS A 326 -11.20 -64.73 18.92
CA LYS A 326 -11.97 -63.49 19.01
C LYS A 326 -11.10 -62.25 18.80
N GLU A 327 -9.93 -62.20 19.43
CA GLU A 327 -8.97 -61.11 19.26
C GLU A 327 -8.46 -61.01 17.82
N LYS A 328 -8.10 -62.15 17.21
CA LYS A 328 -7.69 -62.21 15.81
C LYS A 328 -8.77 -61.64 14.88
N ARG A 329 -10.03 -62.04 15.06
CA ARG A 329 -11.15 -61.51 14.26
C ARG A 329 -11.37 -60.00 14.45
N ALA A 330 -11.17 -59.48 15.65
CA ALA A 330 -11.28 -58.04 15.92
C ALA A 330 -10.14 -57.25 15.27
N LEU A 331 -8.91 -57.76 15.36
CA LEU A 331 -7.73 -57.16 14.72
C LEU A 331 -7.82 -57.20 13.20
N GLU A 332 -8.27 -58.31 12.59
CA GLU A 332 -8.47 -58.41 11.14
C GLU A 332 -9.47 -57.37 10.62
N LYS A 333 -10.60 -57.17 11.33
CA LYS A 333 -11.58 -56.14 10.97
C LYS A 333 -11.01 -54.72 11.11
N ASN A 334 -10.28 -54.43 12.19
CA ASN A 334 -9.64 -53.13 12.37
C ASN A 334 -8.61 -52.84 11.29
N ASN A 335 -7.82 -53.85 10.91
CA ASN A 335 -6.81 -53.71 9.87
C ASN A 335 -7.45 -53.46 8.49
N GLN A 336 -8.56 -54.14 8.19
CA GLN A 336 -9.35 -53.86 6.98
C GLN A 336 -9.91 -52.43 6.95
N ILE A 337 -10.45 -51.92 8.06
CA ILE A 337 -10.98 -50.55 8.15
C ILE A 337 -9.86 -49.51 8.01
N LEU A 338 -8.72 -49.73 8.66
CA LEU A 338 -7.57 -48.84 8.56
C LEU A 338 -6.98 -48.83 7.15
N SER A 339 -6.90 -49.99 6.50
CA SER A 339 -6.45 -50.09 5.10
C SER A 339 -7.40 -49.37 4.14
N ALA A 340 -8.72 -49.48 4.34
CA ALA A 340 -9.71 -48.73 3.56
C ALA A 340 -9.55 -47.21 3.74
N ARG A 341 -9.40 -46.72 4.99
CA ARG A 341 -9.17 -45.30 5.25
C ARG A 341 -7.83 -44.79 4.72
N LEU A 342 -6.77 -45.60 4.79
CA LEU A 342 -5.47 -45.25 4.20
C LEU A 342 -5.56 -45.16 2.68
N ASN A 343 -6.32 -46.04 2.03
CA ASN A 343 -6.56 -45.96 0.59
C ASN A 343 -7.41 -44.76 0.20
N ASP A 344 -8.44 -44.42 0.98
CA ASP A 344 -9.26 -43.23 0.72
C ASP A 344 -8.47 -41.93 0.96
N LEU A 345 -7.65 -41.88 2.00
CA LEU A 345 -6.76 -40.75 2.25
C LEU A 345 -5.67 -40.66 1.17
N GLY A 346 -5.10 -41.80 0.75
CA GLY A 346 -4.17 -41.89 -0.37
C GLY A 346 -4.77 -41.36 -1.65
N LYS A 347 -5.98 -41.78 -2.01
CA LYS A 347 -6.71 -41.23 -3.16
C LYS A 347 -6.99 -39.75 -3.03
N THR A 348 -7.35 -39.26 -1.84
CA THR A 348 -7.61 -37.82 -1.64
C THR A 348 -6.32 -36.99 -1.79
N VAL A 349 -5.20 -37.51 -1.28
CA VAL A 349 -3.88 -36.88 -1.42
C VAL A 349 -3.38 -36.97 -2.86
N ASP A 350 -3.63 -38.07 -3.55
CA ASP A 350 -3.29 -38.26 -4.96
C ASP A 350 -4.18 -37.39 -5.85
N ASP A 351 -5.47 -37.26 -5.58
CA ASP A 351 -6.39 -36.36 -6.29
C ASP A 351 -6.02 -34.89 -6.06
N LEU A 352 -5.60 -34.52 -4.84
CA LEU A 352 -5.09 -33.18 -4.53
C LEU A 352 -3.72 -32.91 -5.19
N THR A 353 -2.80 -33.87 -5.16
CA THR A 353 -1.48 -33.68 -5.79
C THR A 353 -1.57 -33.74 -7.32
N GLN A 354 -2.43 -34.57 -7.89
CA GLN A 354 -2.58 -34.74 -9.34
C GLN A 354 -3.43 -33.61 -9.95
N SER A 355 -4.41 -33.06 -9.24
CA SER A 355 -5.08 -31.82 -9.65
C SER A 355 -4.14 -30.61 -9.61
N GLN A 356 -3.32 -30.48 -8.56
CA GLN A 356 -2.39 -29.34 -8.40
C GLN A 356 -1.11 -29.43 -9.23
N GLN A 357 -0.64 -30.61 -9.63
CA GLN A 357 0.56 -30.78 -10.48
C GLN A 357 0.41 -30.22 -11.90
N SER A 358 -0.81 -29.84 -12.31
CA SER A 358 -1.13 -29.30 -13.63
C SER A 358 -1.25 -27.78 -13.69
N GLU A 359 -1.19 -27.07 -12.56
CA GLU A 359 -1.36 -25.62 -12.54
C GLU A 359 -0.05 -24.89 -12.84
N LYS A 360 -0.12 -23.96 -13.80
CA LYS A 360 0.96 -23.04 -14.15
C LYS A 360 1.33 -22.24 -12.89
N PRO A 361 2.62 -22.13 -12.49
CA PRO A 361 3.00 -21.45 -11.25
C PRO A 361 2.55 -19.99 -11.17
N PHE A 362 2.30 -19.35 -12.32
CA PHE A 362 1.81 -17.98 -12.44
C PHE A 362 0.47 -17.97 -13.20
N PRO A 363 -0.66 -18.25 -12.54
CA PRO A 363 -1.96 -18.30 -13.20
C PRO A 363 -2.37 -16.97 -13.86
N GLN A 364 -2.05 -15.82 -13.27
CA GLN A 364 -2.47 -14.52 -13.80
C GLN A 364 -1.66 -14.14 -15.03
N MET A 365 -0.32 -14.19 -14.94
CA MET A 365 0.55 -13.95 -16.10
C MET A 365 0.31 -14.94 -17.23
N ALA A 366 0.12 -16.22 -16.91
CA ALA A 366 -0.10 -17.22 -17.95
C ALA A 366 -1.44 -17.03 -18.67
N TRP A 367 -2.44 -16.44 -18.03
CA TRP A 367 -3.65 -15.98 -18.71
C TRP A 367 -3.32 -14.81 -19.65
N MET A 368 -2.52 -13.83 -19.21
CA MET A 368 -2.11 -12.68 -20.02
C MET A 368 -1.33 -13.07 -21.29
N ASP A 369 -0.51 -14.13 -21.22
CA ASP A 369 0.20 -14.67 -22.38
C ASP A 369 -0.74 -15.26 -23.44
N SER A 370 -1.86 -15.85 -23.01
CA SER A 370 -2.86 -16.44 -23.91
C SER A 370 -3.97 -15.49 -24.34
N ALA A 371 -4.15 -14.36 -23.64
CA ALA A 371 -5.28 -13.47 -23.82
C ALA A 371 -5.14 -12.60 -25.08
N SER A 372 -6.18 -12.59 -25.90
CA SER A 372 -6.33 -11.64 -27.01
C SER A 372 -6.86 -10.29 -26.52
N THR A 373 -6.74 -9.24 -27.32
CA THR A 373 -7.29 -7.90 -26.99
C THR A 373 -8.80 -7.95 -26.68
N ALA A 374 -9.55 -8.87 -27.31
CA ALA A 374 -10.97 -9.06 -27.02
C ALA A 374 -11.22 -9.64 -25.61
N ASP A 375 -10.36 -10.56 -25.17
CA ASP A 375 -10.43 -11.16 -23.83
C ASP A 375 -10.12 -10.12 -22.75
N TRP A 376 -9.14 -9.23 -22.99
CA TRP A 376 -8.87 -8.10 -22.10
C TRP A 376 -10.08 -7.17 -21.93
N ILE A 377 -10.79 -6.86 -23.02
CA ILE A 377 -11.97 -5.98 -22.97
C ILE A 377 -13.13 -6.68 -22.22
N LYS A 378 -13.35 -7.97 -22.47
CA LYS A 378 -14.47 -8.73 -21.91
C LYS A 378 -14.26 -9.10 -20.44
N ASP A 379 -13.12 -9.72 -20.12
CA ASP A 379 -12.89 -10.33 -18.82
C ASP A 379 -12.30 -9.34 -17.80
N ARG A 380 -11.44 -8.43 -18.27
CA ARG A 380 -10.77 -7.40 -17.41
C ARG A 380 -11.39 -6.01 -17.55
N LYS A 381 -12.45 -5.85 -18.34
CA LYS A 381 -13.13 -4.55 -18.59
C LYS A 381 -12.19 -3.44 -19.09
N ALA A 382 -11.17 -3.82 -19.87
CA ALA A 382 -10.15 -2.90 -20.40
C ALA A 382 -10.69 -2.00 -21.53
N LYS A 383 -11.53 -1.03 -21.17
CA LYS A 383 -12.18 -0.10 -22.13
C LYS A 383 -11.16 0.70 -22.94
N GLU A 384 -9.98 0.96 -22.39
CA GLU A 384 -8.89 1.70 -23.05
C GLU A 384 -8.38 1.02 -24.32
N LEU A 385 -8.42 -0.31 -24.41
CA LEU A 385 -7.97 -1.07 -25.57
C LEU A 385 -8.93 -0.99 -26.77
N SER A 386 -10.15 -0.50 -26.56
CA SER A 386 -11.12 -0.29 -27.66
C SER A 386 -10.78 0.90 -28.54
N LEU A 387 -9.88 1.79 -28.08
CA LEU A 387 -9.47 2.99 -28.80
C LEU A 387 -8.14 2.74 -29.52
N PRO A 388 -8.01 3.14 -30.81
CA PRO A 388 -6.75 3.03 -31.53
C PRO A 388 -5.71 4.00 -30.93
N GLU A 389 -4.45 3.59 -30.99
CA GLU A 389 -3.31 4.42 -30.60
C GLU A 389 -3.12 5.56 -31.60
N GLN A 390 -2.88 6.76 -31.09
CA GLN A 390 -2.68 7.97 -31.86
C GLN A 390 -1.38 8.66 -31.42
N ASP A 391 -0.82 9.46 -32.31
CA ASP A 391 0.38 10.23 -32.00
C ASP A 391 0.07 11.41 -31.08
N VAL A 392 1.03 11.74 -30.23
CA VAL A 392 0.95 12.89 -29.34
C VAL A 392 1.07 14.16 -30.17
N PRO A 393 0.15 15.13 -30.04
CA PRO A 393 0.26 16.42 -30.72
C PRO A 393 1.43 17.24 -30.14
N ASP A 394 1.58 18.48 -30.59
CA ASP A 394 2.52 19.42 -29.99
C ASP A 394 2.34 19.53 -28.46
N LEU A 395 3.43 19.57 -27.69
CA LEU A 395 3.39 19.47 -26.23
C LEU A 395 2.57 20.58 -25.57
N LYS A 396 2.55 21.78 -26.15
CA LYS A 396 1.74 22.90 -25.67
C LYS A 396 0.24 22.66 -25.90
N LYS A 397 -0.13 22.09 -27.03
CA LYS A 397 -1.54 21.69 -27.29
C LYS A 397 -1.92 20.50 -26.42
N PHE A 398 -1.02 19.53 -26.30
CA PHE A 398 -1.19 18.35 -25.48
C PHE A 398 -1.44 18.70 -24.02
N SER A 399 -0.68 19.62 -23.42
CA SER A 399 -0.86 20.03 -22.01
C SER A 399 -2.24 20.62 -21.74
N VAL A 400 -2.72 21.51 -22.64
CA VAL A 400 -4.05 22.12 -22.54
C VAL A 400 -5.14 21.06 -22.71
N GLU A 401 -5.07 20.21 -23.72
CA GLU A 401 -6.08 19.18 -23.92
C GLU A 401 -6.05 18.11 -22.81
N LEU A 402 -4.88 17.76 -22.30
CA LEU A 402 -4.71 16.80 -21.22
C LEU A 402 -5.38 17.31 -19.95
N ARG A 403 -5.25 18.62 -19.64
CA ARG A 403 -5.97 19.26 -18.52
C ARG A 403 -7.48 19.04 -18.63
N HIS A 404 -8.06 19.27 -19.82
CA HIS A 404 -9.48 19.03 -20.05
C HIS A 404 -9.86 17.55 -19.96
N ARG A 405 -9.02 16.65 -20.50
CA ARG A 405 -9.26 15.20 -20.43
C ARG A 405 -9.19 14.64 -19.00
N ILE A 406 -8.24 15.12 -18.18
CA ILE A 406 -8.11 14.76 -16.77
C ILE A 406 -9.35 15.20 -15.99
N ALA A 407 -9.83 16.42 -16.24
CA ALA A 407 -11.00 16.96 -15.55
C ALA A 407 -12.30 16.18 -15.80
N GLN A 408 -12.42 15.50 -16.95
CA GLN A 408 -13.57 14.65 -17.31
C GLN A 408 -13.27 13.14 -17.20
N ALA A 409 -12.10 12.75 -16.68
CA ALA A 409 -11.66 11.36 -16.71
C ALA A 409 -12.52 10.47 -15.81
N GLU A 410 -12.91 10.94 -14.63
CA GLU A 410 -13.79 10.20 -13.73
C GLU A 410 -15.27 10.44 -14.05
N GLU A 411 -16.05 9.35 -14.08
CA GLU A 411 -17.49 9.42 -14.35
C GLU A 411 -18.18 9.94 -13.07
N GLY A 412 -18.71 11.16 -13.12
CA GLY A 412 -19.47 11.77 -12.01
C GLY A 412 -18.69 12.75 -11.13
N THR A 413 -17.37 12.91 -11.32
CA THR A 413 -16.54 13.85 -10.54
C THR A 413 -15.65 14.66 -11.46
N GLU A 414 -15.78 16.00 -11.42
CA GLU A 414 -14.90 16.90 -12.16
C GLU A 414 -13.65 17.26 -11.35
N LEU A 415 -12.47 16.96 -11.90
CA LEU A 415 -11.19 17.23 -11.25
C LEU A 415 -10.53 18.48 -11.84
N HIS A 416 -10.53 19.58 -11.08
CA HIS A 416 -10.00 20.86 -11.56
C HIS A 416 -8.54 21.05 -11.13
N PHE A 417 -7.61 20.79 -12.05
CA PHE A 417 -6.18 21.08 -11.87
C PHE A 417 -5.76 22.32 -12.67
N ASP A 418 -4.83 23.09 -12.11
CA ASP A 418 -4.20 24.21 -12.82
C ASP A 418 -3.32 23.69 -13.97
N LEU A 419 -3.21 24.49 -15.03
CA LEU A 419 -2.41 24.13 -16.19
C LEU A 419 -0.95 23.88 -15.80
N GLU A 420 -0.43 24.67 -14.85
CA GLU A 420 0.92 24.52 -14.32
C GLU A 420 1.17 23.13 -13.73
N VAL A 421 0.21 22.58 -12.97
CA VAL A 421 0.31 21.22 -12.40
C VAL A 421 0.40 20.17 -13.50
N ILE A 422 -0.35 20.34 -14.60
CA ILE A 422 -0.29 19.42 -15.74
C ILE A 422 1.04 19.56 -16.49
N GLN A 423 1.57 20.77 -16.63
CA GLN A 423 2.88 21.01 -17.24
C GLN A 423 4.01 20.39 -16.42
N LEU A 424 3.97 20.52 -15.08
CA LEU A 424 4.91 19.86 -14.17
C LEU A 424 4.82 18.35 -14.26
N LEU A 425 3.60 17.79 -14.36
CA LEU A 425 3.40 16.36 -14.54
C LEU A 425 4.08 15.87 -15.82
N ILE A 426 3.81 16.52 -16.96
CA ILE A 426 4.41 16.18 -18.27
C ILE A 426 5.94 16.27 -18.21
N ALA A 427 6.48 17.37 -17.69
CA ALA A 427 7.93 17.55 -17.54
C ALA A 427 8.54 16.50 -16.61
N GLY A 428 7.85 16.15 -15.53
CA GLY A 428 8.24 15.10 -14.61
C GLY A 428 8.33 13.73 -15.26
N LEU A 429 7.40 13.39 -16.17
CA LEU A 429 7.42 12.12 -16.92
C LEU A 429 8.66 11.97 -17.79
N ALA A 430 9.16 13.08 -18.36
CA ALA A 430 10.40 13.11 -19.10
C ALA A 430 11.64 13.04 -18.19
N MET A 431 11.56 13.58 -16.97
CA MET A 431 12.67 13.64 -16.02
C MET A 431 12.96 12.31 -15.34
N SER A 432 11.94 11.62 -14.81
CA SER A 432 12.10 10.42 -14.01
C SER A 432 10.95 9.43 -14.20
N PRO A 433 11.19 8.10 -14.15
CA PRO A 433 10.14 7.10 -14.07
C PRO A 433 9.45 7.02 -12.69
N LEU A 434 10.01 7.62 -11.64
CA LEU A 434 9.43 7.65 -10.30
C LEU A 434 8.90 9.05 -9.98
N HIS A 435 7.65 9.14 -9.56
CA HIS A 435 6.95 10.37 -9.20
C HIS A 435 6.45 10.28 -7.77
N ILE A 436 6.58 11.35 -7.00
CA ILE A 436 6.03 11.48 -5.66
C ILE A 436 5.08 12.68 -5.67
N PHE A 437 3.80 12.42 -5.44
CA PHE A 437 2.77 13.44 -5.26
C PHE A 437 2.55 13.63 -3.77
N GLN A 438 2.91 14.81 -3.28
CA GLN A 438 2.83 15.13 -1.86
C GLN A 438 1.87 16.29 -1.61
N GLY A 439 1.26 16.33 -0.43
CA GLY A 439 0.30 17.37 -0.07
C GLY A 439 -0.64 16.92 1.05
N ILE A 440 -1.48 17.84 1.51
CA ILE A 440 -2.50 17.54 2.53
C ILE A 440 -3.50 16.49 1.99
N SER A 441 -4.13 15.74 2.87
CA SER A 441 -5.20 14.82 2.46
C SER A 441 -6.33 15.57 1.73
N GLY A 442 -6.93 14.94 0.71
CA GLY A 442 -8.02 15.52 -0.08
C GLY A 442 -7.61 16.50 -1.19
N THR A 443 -6.32 16.65 -1.53
CA THR A 443 -5.84 17.47 -2.67
C THR A 443 -5.86 16.73 -4.03
N GLY A 444 -6.56 15.60 -4.13
CA GLY A 444 -6.72 14.89 -5.42
C GLY A 444 -5.47 14.16 -5.94
N LYS A 445 -4.47 13.85 -5.09
CA LYS A 445 -3.21 13.19 -5.49
C LYS A 445 -3.43 11.85 -6.21
N THR A 446 -4.16 10.95 -5.56
CA THR A 446 -4.56 9.64 -6.08
C THR A 446 -5.42 9.77 -7.33
N SER A 447 -6.38 10.71 -7.33
CA SER A 447 -7.24 10.98 -8.47
C SER A 447 -6.48 11.51 -9.68
N LEU A 448 -5.45 12.36 -9.50
CA LEU A 448 -4.63 12.87 -10.59
C LEU A 448 -3.92 11.73 -11.33
N ALA A 449 -3.31 10.80 -10.59
CA ALA A 449 -2.60 9.67 -11.18
C ALA A 449 -3.55 8.77 -12.00
N LYS A 450 -4.69 8.42 -11.42
CA LYS A 450 -5.73 7.61 -12.08
C LYS A 450 -6.33 8.32 -13.30
N ALA A 451 -6.67 9.60 -13.15
CA ALA A 451 -7.23 10.42 -14.21
C ALA A 451 -6.23 10.62 -15.36
N PHE A 452 -4.95 10.82 -15.06
CA PHE A 452 -3.90 10.93 -16.06
C PHE A 452 -3.77 9.66 -16.89
N ALA A 453 -3.65 8.47 -16.25
CA ALA A 453 -3.59 7.20 -16.99
C ALA A 453 -4.79 7.02 -17.93
N LYS A 454 -6.00 7.29 -17.43
CA LYS A 454 -7.23 7.18 -18.23
C LYS A 454 -7.29 8.22 -19.35
N ALA A 455 -6.82 9.44 -19.10
CA ALA A 455 -6.81 10.53 -20.08
C ALA A 455 -5.86 10.27 -21.25
N VAL A 456 -4.78 9.51 -21.03
CA VAL A 456 -3.83 9.12 -22.08
C VAL A 456 -4.12 7.75 -22.72
N GLY A 457 -5.19 7.06 -22.31
CA GLY A 457 -5.54 5.72 -22.80
C GLY A 457 -4.61 4.61 -22.28
N GLY A 458 -3.96 4.88 -21.15
CA GLY A 458 -3.11 3.97 -20.40
C GLY A 458 -3.86 3.17 -19.33
N HIS A 459 -3.13 2.31 -18.62
CA HIS A 459 -3.65 1.58 -17.47
C HIS A 459 -3.01 2.05 -16.16
N CYS A 460 -3.81 2.17 -15.10
CA CYS A 460 -3.35 2.45 -13.74
C CYS A 460 -3.58 1.22 -12.86
N THR A 461 -2.50 0.64 -12.34
CA THR A 461 -2.53 -0.40 -11.32
C THR A 461 -2.46 0.27 -9.96
N ASP A 462 -3.54 0.21 -9.20
CA ASP A 462 -3.67 0.86 -7.90
C ASP A 462 -3.24 -0.10 -6.77
N ILE A 463 -2.33 0.35 -5.92
CA ILE A 463 -1.73 -0.45 -4.86
C ILE A 463 -1.78 0.33 -3.55
N ALA A 464 -2.62 -0.12 -2.63
CA ALA A 464 -2.69 0.43 -1.29
C ALA A 464 -1.52 -0.08 -0.43
N VAL A 465 -0.53 0.76 -0.18
CA VAL A 465 0.62 0.42 0.66
C VAL A 465 0.13 0.22 2.10
N GLN A 466 0.57 -0.87 2.73
CA GLN A 466 0.21 -1.16 4.12
C GLN A 466 1.33 -0.76 5.08
N ALA A 467 0.96 -0.49 6.33
CA ALA A 467 1.91 -0.28 7.40
C ALA A 467 2.73 -1.56 7.67
N GLY A 468 4.04 -1.41 7.81
CA GLY A 468 4.93 -2.52 8.16
C GLY A 468 5.52 -3.30 6.98
N TRP A 469 5.31 -2.86 5.74
CA TRP A 469 6.00 -3.43 4.57
C TRP A 469 7.51 -3.21 4.70
N ARG A 470 8.28 -4.28 4.50
CA ARG A 470 9.73 -4.30 4.74
C ARG A 470 10.53 -4.87 3.58
N ASP A 471 9.92 -5.68 2.72
CA ASP A 471 10.62 -6.36 1.64
C ASP A 471 9.89 -6.24 0.30
N ARG A 472 10.52 -6.75 -0.76
CA ARG A 472 9.93 -6.73 -2.11
C ARG A 472 8.74 -7.67 -2.23
N ASP A 473 8.65 -8.70 -1.40
CA ASP A 473 7.64 -9.75 -1.50
C ASP A 473 6.27 -9.20 -1.08
N ASP A 474 6.25 -8.19 -0.19
CA ASP A 474 5.09 -7.37 0.10
C ASP A 474 4.49 -6.67 -1.13
N LEU A 475 5.34 -6.35 -2.13
CA LEU A 475 4.91 -5.65 -3.35
C LEU A 475 4.70 -6.59 -4.54
N LEU A 476 5.61 -7.55 -4.74
CA LEU A 476 5.61 -8.45 -5.91
C LEU A 476 4.90 -9.78 -5.62
N GLY A 477 4.87 -10.21 -4.36
CA GLY A 477 4.41 -11.53 -3.96
C GLY A 477 5.56 -12.49 -3.62
N HIS A 478 5.20 -13.71 -3.26
CA HIS A 478 6.15 -14.76 -2.87
C HIS A 478 5.80 -16.08 -3.54
N TYR A 479 6.80 -16.96 -3.66
CA TYR A 479 6.62 -18.32 -4.17
C TYR A 479 6.34 -19.29 -3.02
N ASN A 480 5.23 -20.03 -3.11
CA ASN A 480 4.95 -21.15 -2.22
C ASN A 480 5.50 -22.45 -2.82
N ALA A 481 6.53 -23.01 -2.20
CA ALA A 481 7.17 -24.24 -2.65
C ALA A 481 6.28 -25.49 -2.52
N PHE A 482 5.35 -25.51 -1.55
CA PHE A 482 4.43 -26.65 -1.35
C PHE A 482 3.39 -26.72 -2.46
N GLU A 483 2.76 -25.57 -2.77
CA GLU A 483 1.74 -25.45 -3.82
C GLU A 483 2.35 -25.29 -5.22
N LYS A 484 3.68 -25.12 -5.31
CA LYS A 484 4.41 -24.80 -6.54
C LYS A 484 3.82 -23.61 -7.29
N ARG A 485 3.33 -22.62 -6.54
CA ARG A 485 2.58 -21.46 -7.06
C ARG A 485 3.16 -20.17 -6.54
N PHE A 486 3.20 -19.17 -7.40
CA PHE A 486 3.57 -17.81 -7.04
C PHE A 486 2.31 -17.00 -6.72
N TYR A 487 2.28 -16.35 -5.56
CA TYR A 487 1.21 -15.46 -5.16
C TYR A 487 1.41 -14.08 -5.79
N GLU A 488 0.98 -13.94 -7.05
CA GLU A 488 1.18 -12.75 -7.86
C GLU A 488 0.39 -11.53 -7.34
N ARG A 489 1.08 -10.55 -6.73
CA ARG A 489 0.46 -9.29 -6.31
C ARG A 489 0.22 -8.35 -7.49
N ASP A 490 -0.62 -7.34 -7.29
CA ASP A 490 -1.05 -6.43 -8.35
C ASP A 490 0.13 -5.68 -9.00
N CYS A 491 1.16 -5.30 -8.24
CA CYS A 491 2.38 -4.69 -8.81
C CYS A 491 3.02 -5.60 -9.88
N LEU A 492 3.20 -6.87 -9.53
CA LEU A 492 3.83 -7.85 -10.41
C LEU A 492 2.96 -8.09 -11.66
N GLN A 493 1.63 -8.21 -11.48
CA GLN A 493 0.68 -8.30 -12.59
C GLN A 493 0.72 -7.05 -13.48
N GLY A 494 0.85 -5.85 -12.91
CA GLY A 494 0.94 -4.58 -13.62
C GLY A 494 2.22 -4.46 -14.46
N LEU A 495 3.38 -4.85 -13.89
CA LEU A 495 4.65 -4.90 -14.59
C LEU A 495 4.62 -5.91 -15.74
N TYR A 496 4.00 -7.07 -15.52
CA TYR A 496 3.87 -8.08 -16.56
C TYR A 496 2.95 -7.60 -17.69
N ARG A 497 1.77 -7.07 -17.32
CA ARG A 497 0.80 -6.51 -18.25
C ARG A 497 1.42 -5.46 -19.16
N ALA A 498 2.22 -4.54 -18.61
CA ALA A 498 2.85 -3.48 -19.38
C ALA A 498 3.83 -3.99 -20.47
N GLN A 499 4.26 -5.25 -20.40
CA GLN A 499 5.11 -5.90 -21.42
C GLN A 499 4.31 -6.62 -22.52
N THR A 500 3.04 -6.90 -22.28
CA THR A 500 2.18 -7.59 -23.25
C THR A 500 1.97 -6.75 -24.50
N ALA A 501 1.69 -7.40 -25.64
CA ALA A 501 1.48 -6.72 -26.92
C ALA A 501 0.36 -5.65 -26.85
N ALA A 502 -0.65 -5.85 -26.00
CA ALA A 502 -1.76 -4.91 -25.83
C ALA A 502 -1.36 -3.60 -25.11
N TYR A 503 -0.32 -3.61 -24.29
CA TYR A 503 0.04 -2.48 -23.41
C TYR A 503 1.47 -1.96 -23.60
N LYS A 504 2.33 -2.66 -24.36
CA LYS A 504 3.74 -2.29 -24.56
C LYS A 504 3.93 -0.87 -25.12
N ASN A 505 3.04 -0.43 -26.01
CA ASN A 505 3.10 0.92 -26.60
C ASN A 505 2.17 1.93 -25.90
N ARG A 506 1.72 1.65 -24.67
CA ARG A 506 0.84 2.54 -23.90
C ARG A 506 1.50 2.97 -22.61
N CYS A 507 1.13 4.14 -22.12
CA CYS A 507 1.59 4.62 -20.82
C CYS A 507 0.93 3.81 -19.70
N ASN A 508 1.73 3.12 -18.89
CA ASN A 508 1.25 2.36 -17.74
C ASN A 508 1.70 3.04 -16.45
N ILE A 509 0.82 3.08 -15.46
CA ILE A 509 1.09 3.67 -14.15
C ILE A 509 0.93 2.58 -13.10
N ILE A 510 1.92 2.50 -12.22
CA ILE A 510 1.82 1.76 -10.97
C ILE A 510 1.71 2.80 -9.86
N LEU A 511 0.52 2.91 -9.29
CA LEU A 511 0.19 3.86 -8.24
C LEU A 511 0.40 3.18 -6.88
N LEU A 512 1.34 3.70 -6.09
CA LEU A 512 1.57 3.32 -4.71
C LEU A 512 0.86 4.35 -3.81
N ASP A 513 -0.37 4.04 -3.42
CA ASP A 513 -1.16 4.94 -2.59
C ASP A 513 -0.66 4.90 -1.14
N GLU A 514 -0.51 6.09 -0.53
CA GLU A 514 0.11 6.30 0.78
C GLU A 514 1.47 5.62 0.91
N MET A 515 2.33 5.84 -0.09
CA MET A 515 3.68 5.29 -0.19
C MET A 515 4.52 5.52 1.08
N ASN A 516 4.27 6.58 1.84
CA ASN A 516 4.98 6.91 3.07
C ASN A 516 4.43 6.28 4.36
N LEU A 517 3.38 5.45 4.26
CA LEU A 517 2.89 4.66 5.39
C LEU A 517 3.94 3.62 5.84
N SER A 518 4.72 3.11 4.89
CA SER A 518 5.93 2.31 5.12
C SER A 518 7.15 3.01 4.52
N ARG A 519 8.34 2.51 4.81
CA ARG A 519 9.61 3.09 4.32
C ARG A 519 9.94 2.57 2.93
N PRO A 520 9.82 3.36 1.85
CA PRO A 520 10.06 2.84 0.49
C PRO A 520 11.50 2.42 0.25
N GLU A 521 12.45 2.99 0.99
CA GLU A 521 13.84 2.56 0.98
C GLU A 521 14.05 1.09 1.37
N GLN A 522 13.06 0.43 1.96
CA GLN A 522 13.07 -0.98 2.34
C GLN A 522 12.35 -1.81 1.27
N TYR A 523 11.02 -1.72 1.17
CA TYR A 523 10.22 -2.57 0.28
C TYR A 523 10.40 -2.25 -1.22
N PHE A 524 10.79 -1.01 -1.56
CA PHE A 524 10.99 -0.55 -2.94
C PHE A 524 12.48 -0.45 -3.31
N ALA A 525 13.39 -0.96 -2.47
CA ALA A 525 14.84 -0.81 -2.65
C ALA A 525 15.37 -1.37 -3.98
N GLU A 526 14.92 -2.56 -4.37
CA GLU A 526 15.34 -3.21 -5.62
C GLU A 526 14.88 -2.42 -6.85
N PHE A 527 13.70 -1.81 -6.79
CA PHE A 527 13.19 -0.92 -7.84
C PHE A 527 14.03 0.34 -7.93
N LEU A 528 14.31 1.00 -6.80
CA LEU A 528 15.18 2.17 -6.80
C LEU A 528 16.54 1.83 -7.41
N SER A 529 17.11 0.66 -7.12
CA SER A 529 18.38 0.20 -7.70
C SER A 529 18.27 -0.10 -9.20
N ALA A 530 17.20 -0.79 -9.64
CA ALA A 530 16.98 -1.10 -11.03
C ALA A 530 16.76 0.16 -11.89
N LEU A 531 16.03 1.16 -11.38
CA LEU A 531 15.77 2.43 -12.06
C LEU A 531 17.03 3.29 -12.26
N GLU A 532 18.13 3.01 -11.55
CA GLU A 532 19.42 3.67 -11.76
C GLU A 532 20.17 3.19 -13.00
N LYS A 533 19.78 2.03 -13.53
CA LYS A 533 20.46 1.47 -14.69
C LYS A 533 20.06 2.26 -15.95
N ASN A 534 21.09 2.72 -16.66
CA ASN A 534 20.94 3.50 -17.88
C ASN A 534 20.21 2.69 -18.96
N ASP A 535 20.55 1.40 -19.13
CA ASP A 535 19.87 0.51 -20.07
C ASP A 535 18.57 -0.03 -19.45
N PRO A 536 17.39 0.22 -20.07
CA PRO A 536 16.13 -0.37 -19.66
C PRO A 536 16.13 -1.90 -19.64
N ASN A 537 16.94 -2.56 -20.47
CA ASN A 537 16.99 -4.02 -20.55
C ASN A 537 17.57 -4.67 -19.30
N ASP A 538 18.45 -3.95 -18.58
CA ASP A 538 19.11 -4.42 -17.37
C ASP A 538 18.26 -4.22 -16.10
N ARG A 539 17.10 -3.55 -16.21
CA ARG A 539 16.18 -3.27 -15.10
C ARG A 539 15.41 -4.54 -14.73
N LEU A 540 16.12 -5.51 -14.16
CA LEU A 540 15.60 -6.82 -13.79
C LEU A 540 15.47 -6.93 -12.27
N ILE A 541 14.34 -7.45 -11.82
CA ILE A 541 14.06 -7.79 -10.42
C ILE A 541 13.89 -9.31 -10.32
N SER A 542 14.61 -9.94 -9.39
CA SER A 542 14.51 -11.39 -9.16
C SER A 542 13.24 -11.71 -8.36
N LEU A 543 12.44 -12.65 -8.85
CA LEU A 543 11.24 -13.17 -8.17
C LEU A 543 11.54 -14.46 -7.39
N SER A 544 12.53 -15.24 -7.85
CA SER A 544 12.97 -16.48 -7.21
C SER A 544 14.47 -16.68 -7.41
N GLU A 545 15.09 -17.40 -6.49
CA GLU A 545 16.51 -17.79 -6.59
C GLU A 545 16.74 -18.79 -7.73
N SER A 546 15.77 -19.67 -7.98
CA SER A 546 15.82 -20.72 -8.99
C SER A 546 14.83 -20.47 -10.13
N GLN A 547 15.07 -21.09 -11.29
CA GLN A 547 14.15 -21.04 -12.41
C GLN A 547 12.86 -21.78 -12.06
N LEU A 548 11.72 -21.16 -12.30
CA LEU A 548 10.43 -21.76 -12.02
C LEU A 548 9.96 -22.59 -13.24
N PRO A 549 9.46 -23.82 -13.05
CA PRO A 549 8.98 -24.65 -14.16
C PRO A 549 7.74 -23.98 -14.80
N ASN A 550 7.56 -24.06 -16.12
CA ASN A 550 6.43 -23.42 -16.83
C ASN A 550 6.28 -21.91 -16.53
N ALA A 551 7.40 -21.19 -16.37
CA ALA A 551 7.38 -19.75 -16.20
C ALA A 551 6.76 -19.03 -17.42
N PRO A 552 5.99 -17.95 -17.22
CA PRO A 552 5.44 -17.11 -18.28
C PRO A 552 6.50 -16.59 -19.25
N ALA A 553 6.11 -16.39 -20.52
CA ALA A 553 7.05 -16.17 -21.63
C ALA A 553 7.92 -14.91 -21.46
N MET A 554 7.38 -13.87 -20.84
CA MET A 554 8.06 -12.59 -20.64
C MET A 554 8.95 -12.54 -19.38
N LEU A 555 9.04 -13.61 -18.59
CA LEU A 555 10.00 -13.68 -17.48
C LEU A 555 11.40 -14.02 -17.99
N VAL A 556 12.38 -13.18 -17.67
CA VAL A 556 13.77 -13.39 -18.03
C VAL A 556 14.36 -14.50 -17.17
N GLU A 557 14.99 -15.49 -17.81
CA GLU A 557 15.50 -16.71 -17.18
C GLU A 557 14.41 -17.49 -16.39
N GLY A 558 13.12 -17.26 -16.67
CA GLY A 558 12.02 -17.89 -15.92
C GLY A 558 11.97 -17.55 -14.42
N ARG A 559 12.67 -16.49 -13.98
CA ARG A 559 12.75 -16.09 -12.57
C ARG A 559 12.86 -14.59 -12.31
N LYS A 560 13.06 -13.76 -13.34
CA LYS A 560 13.21 -12.30 -13.19
C LYS A 560 12.14 -11.57 -13.99
N ILE A 561 11.57 -10.52 -13.39
CA ILE A 561 10.68 -9.59 -14.08
C ILE A 561 11.47 -8.36 -14.53
N ARG A 562 11.26 -7.91 -15.77
CA ARG A 562 11.81 -6.64 -16.26
C ARG A 562 10.88 -5.49 -15.90
N ILE A 563 11.45 -4.38 -15.44
CA ILE A 563 10.73 -3.10 -15.30
C ILE A 563 10.58 -2.50 -16.71
N PRO A 564 9.36 -2.42 -17.25
CA PRO A 564 9.15 -1.91 -18.60
C PRO A 564 9.40 -0.39 -18.67
N HIS A 565 9.89 0.10 -19.81
CA HIS A 565 10.18 1.53 -19.98
C HIS A 565 8.92 2.41 -20.02
N ASN A 566 7.79 1.80 -20.40
CA ASN A 566 6.47 2.44 -20.49
C ASN A 566 5.71 2.42 -19.15
N VAL A 567 6.38 2.12 -18.04
CA VAL A 567 5.82 2.15 -16.68
C VAL A 567 6.38 3.34 -15.91
N TRP A 568 5.49 4.16 -15.37
CA TRP A 568 5.80 5.17 -14.35
C TRP A 568 5.27 4.73 -13.00
N PHE A 569 6.10 4.85 -11.96
CA PHE A 569 5.71 4.61 -10.59
C PHE A 569 5.29 5.94 -9.97
N VAL A 570 4.06 6.03 -9.48
CA VAL A 570 3.54 7.22 -8.81
C VAL A 570 3.25 6.88 -7.37
N GLY A 571 3.97 7.48 -6.43
CA GLY A 571 3.70 7.39 -5.00
C GLY A 571 2.89 8.59 -4.53
N THR A 572 1.83 8.37 -3.76
CA THR A 572 1.17 9.46 -3.04
C THR A 572 1.70 9.53 -1.61
N ALA A 573 1.91 10.73 -1.11
CA ALA A 573 2.43 10.97 0.23
C ALA A 573 1.60 12.04 0.95
N ASN A 574 1.23 11.75 2.19
CA ASN A 574 0.61 12.73 3.07
C ASN A 574 1.70 13.40 3.94
N HIS A 575 1.56 14.68 4.27
CA HIS A 575 2.52 15.38 5.13
C HIS A 575 2.16 15.31 6.63
N ASP A 576 1.46 14.26 7.05
CA ASP A 576 0.90 14.13 8.39
C ASP A 576 1.90 13.46 9.37
N GLU A 577 1.79 13.76 10.67
CA GLU A 577 2.69 13.27 11.74
C GLU A 577 2.76 11.74 11.85
N THR A 578 1.77 11.03 11.32
CA THR A 578 1.68 9.57 11.35
C THR A 578 2.46 8.87 10.23
N THR A 579 3.16 9.62 9.38
CA THR A 579 3.84 9.08 8.19
C THR A 579 5.36 9.16 8.30
N ASN A 580 6.06 8.25 7.61
CA ASN A 580 7.53 8.25 7.59
C ASN A 580 8.03 9.30 6.59
N GLU A 581 9.06 10.07 6.96
CA GLU A 581 9.75 10.92 6.00
C GLU A 581 10.57 10.06 5.02
N PHE A 582 10.56 10.42 3.73
CA PHE A 582 11.33 9.69 2.72
C PHE A 582 12.83 9.92 2.88
N ALA A 583 13.62 8.87 2.71
CA ALA A 583 15.06 8.98 2.67
C ALA A 583 15.56 9.83 1.48
N ASP A 584 16.72 10.47 1.64
CA ASP A 584 17.34 11.31 0.61
C ASP A 584 17.50 10.59 -0.73
N LYS A 585 17.85 9.30 -0.71
CA LYS A 585 18.00 8.49 -1.92
C LYS A 585 16.70 8.32 -2.72
N THR A 586 15.55 8.41 -2.08
CA THR A 586 14.23 8.25 -2.70
C THR A 586 13.85 9.55 -3.42
N TYR A 587 13.92 10.69 -2.72
CA TYR A 587 13.78 12.02 -3.34
C TYR A 587 14.84 12.28 -4.42
N ASP A 588 16.06 11.82 -4.15
CA ASP A 588 17.15 11.41 -5.05
C ASP A 588 16.73 11.12 -6.51
N ARG A 589 15.75 10.25 -6.62
CA ARG A 589 15.41 9.52 -7.84
C ARG A 589 14.04 9.90 -8.36
N ALA A 590 13.21 10.52 -7.52
CA ALA A 590 11.85 10.88 -7.88
C ALA A 590 11.73 12.30 -8.45
N HIS A 591 10.74 12.51 -9.31
CA HIS A 591 10.15 13.81 -9.53
C HIS A 591 9.11 14.07 -8.42
N VAL A 592 9.29 15.14 -7.64
CA VAL A 592 8.45 15.43 -6.47
C VAL A 592 7.57 16.63 -6.77
N MET A 593 6.26 16.43 -6.72
CA MET A 593 5.27 17.47 -6.98
C MET A 593 4.38 17.68 -5.76
N THR A 594 4.37 18.90 -5.24
CA THR A 594 3.45 19.30 -4.15
C THR A 594 2.14 19.81 -4.74
N LEU A 595 1.03 19.14 -4.42
CA LEU A 595 -0.29 19.52 -4.89
C LEU A 595 -0.97 20.49 -3.92
N PRO A 596 -1.26 21.74 -4.35
CA PRO A 596 -1.98 22.72 -3.53
C PRO A 596 -3.46 22.35 -3.41
N ARG A 597 -4.17 23.01 -2.48
CA ARG A 597 -5.62 22.87 -2.36
C ARG A 597 -6.30 23.57 -3.54
N HIS A 598 -7.19 22.86 -4.24
CA HIS A 598 -7.87 23.38 -5.43
C HIS A 598 -8.91 24.43 -5.05
N GLU A 599 -8.68 25.69 -5.43
CA GLU A 599 -9.66 26.77 -5.25
C GLU A 599 -10.21 27.27 -6.59
N ALA A 600 -9.44 27.18 -7.68
CA ALA A 600 -9.81 27.71 -8.99
C ALA A 600 -10.47 26.66 -9.89
N LYS A 601 -11.72 26.91 -10.30
CA LYS A 601 -12.40 26.14 -11.35
C LYS A 601 -12.17 26.79 -12.71
N PHE A 602 -12.04 25.98 -13.76
CA PHE A 602 -11.93 26.46 -15.14
C PHE A 602 -13.10 25.96 -15.99
N LYS A 603 -13.38 26.65 -17.11
CA LYS A 603 -14.43 26.25 -18.03
C LYS A 603 -14.01 24.97 -18.76
N LEU A 604 -14.77 23.89 -18.59
CA LEU A 604 -14.48 22.61 -19.19
C LEU A 604 -14.87 22.60 -20.68
N GLU A 605 -13.94 22.22 -21.55
CA GLU A 605 -14.21 21.85 -22.92
C GLU A 605 -14.25 20.32 -23.04
N THR A 606 -15.38 19.76 -23.44
CA THR A 606 -15.51 18.32 -23.64
C THR A 606 -14.57 17.87 -24.76
N LYS A 607 -13.63 16.97 -24.44
CA LYS A 607 -12.71 16.37 -25.42
C LYS A 607 -13.07 14.89 -25.62
N PRO A 608 -12.89 14.31 -26.82
CA PRO A 608 -13.07 12.87 -27.00
C PRO A 608 -12.01 12.10 -26.19
N LYS A 609 -12.37 10.87 -25.78
CA LYS A 609 -11.42 9.92 -25.20
C LYS A 609 -10.36 9.59 -26.26
N ALA A 610 -9.10 9.56 -25.87
CA ALA A 610 -7.97 9.31 -26.76
C ALA A 610 -7.04 8.29 -26.11
N SER A 611 -6.27 7.60 -26.96
CA SER A 611 -5.15 6.76 -26.53
C SER A 611 -3.90 7.22 -27.25
N PHE A 612 -2.86 7.55 -26.48
CA PHE A 612 -1.59 8.00 -27.03
C PHE A 612 -0.55 6.88 -26.96
N SER A 613 0.27 6.78 -28.00
CA SER A 613 1.41 5.86 -28.00
C SER A 613 2.53 6.37 -27.10
N TYR A 614 3.15 5.45 -26.36
CA TYR A 614 4.32 5.73 -25.53
C TYR A 614 5.50 6.20 -26.39
N GLU A 615 5.72 5.55 -27.54
CA GLU A 615 6.80 5.91 -28.47
C GLU A 615 6.67 7.36 -28.96
N SER A 616 5.47 7.78 -29.39
CA SER A 616 5.24 9.16 -29.80
C SER A 616 5.45 10.16 -28.66
N LEU A 617 5.02 9.84 -27.44
CA LEU A 617 5.27 10.71 -26.28
C LEU A 617 6.77 10.92 -26.03
N MET A 618 7.55 9.84 -26.12
CA MET A 618 9.00 9.89 -25.93
C MET A 618 9.72 10.63 -27.05
N GLU A 619 9.27 10.49 -28.30
CA GLU A 619 9.78 11.27 -29.43
C GLU A 619 9.53 12.77 -29.23
N ARG A 620 8.34 13.16 -28.74
CA ARG A 620 8.04 14.56 -28.41
C ARG A 620 8.95 15.09 -27.31
N PHE A 621 9.24 14.29 -26.29
CA PHE A 621 10.18 14.68 -25.24
C PHE A 621 11.61 14.81 -25.79
N GLY A 622 12.05 13.90 -26.65
CA GLY A 622 13.36 13.98 -27.32
C GLY A 622 13.50 15.24 -28.16
N ALA A 623 12.51 15.52 -29.01
CA ALA A 623 12.49 16.72 -29.84
C ALA A 623 12.52 18.02 -29.02
N ALA A 624 11.81 18.06 -27.88
CA ALA A 624 11.84 19.21 -26.98
C ALA A 624 13.22 19.42 -26.33
N VAL A 625 13.89 18.32 -25.95
CA VAL A 625 15.25 18.37 -25.40
C VAL A 625 16.22 18.92 -26.45
N GLU A 626 16.16 18.43 -27.69
CA GLU A 626 17.05 18.89 -28.77
C GLU A 626 16.84 20.37 -29.12
N GLN A 627 15.59 20.84 -29.17
CA GLN A 627 15.27 22.22 -29.56
C GLN A 627 15.68 23.26 -28.50
N ASN A 628 15.53 22.93 -27.22
CA ASN A 628 15.73 23.87 -26.11
C ASN A 628 17.03 23.60 -25.31
N ALA A 629 17.89 22.69 -25.78
CA ALA A 629 19.10 22.28 -25.05
C ALA A 629 20.04 23.46 -24.74
N ASP A 630 20.35 24.27 -25.74
CA ASP A 630 21.34 25.36 -25.60
C ASP A 630 20.88 26.40 -24.57
N GLU A 631 19.61 26.83 -24.67
CA GLU A 631 19.02 27.82 -23.76
C GLU A 631 18.98 27.31 -22.30
N VAL A 632 18.70 26.02 -22.09
CA VAL A 632 18.68 25.44 -20.74
C VAL A 632 20.09 25.20 -20.21
N SER A 633 21.05 24.86 -21.08
CA SER A 633 22.46 24.71 -20.69
C SER A 633 23.04 26.02 -20.19
N GLU A 634 22.80 27.14 -20.90
CA GLU A 634 23.21 28.48 -20.47
C GLU A 634 22.60 28.85 -19.10
N LEU A 635 21.31 28.57 -18.91
CA LEU A 635 20.60 28.85 -17.66
C LEU A 635 21.14 28.02 -16.48
N LEU A 636 21.49 26.75 -16.71
CA LEU A 636 22.14 25.91 -15.69
C LEU A 636 23.58 26.36 -15.41
N GLU A 637 24.33 26.78 -16.42
CA GLU A 637 25.68 27.32 -16.23
C GLU A 637 25.66 28.60 -15.40
N GLU A 638 24.72 29.52 -15.66
CA GLU A 638 24.56 30.75 -14.87
C GLU A 638 24.18 30.44 -13.40
N LEU A 639 23.32 29.44 -13.18
CA LEU A 639 22.94 29.02 -11.83
C LEU A 639 24.10 28.35 -11.08
N THR A 640 24.85 27.48 -11.75
CA THR A 640 25.94 26.70 -11.15
C THR A 640 27.19 27.53 -10.91
N THR A 641 27.47 28.53 -11.74
CA THR A 641 28.59 29.48 -11.54
C THR A 641 28.20 30.68 -10.67
N GLY A 642 26.89 30.87 -10.42
CA GLY A 642 26.35 32.00 -9.69
C GLY A 642 26.62 32.00 -8.18
N PRO A 643 26.28 33.12 -7.50
CA PRO A 643 26.48 33.30 -6.05
C PRO A 643 25.67 32.32 -5.19
N LEU A 644 24.65 31.67 -5.76
CA LEU A 644 23.86 30.66 -5.07
C LEU A 644 24.69 29.41 -4.74
N THR A 645 25.57 28.98 -5.65
CA THR A 645 26.37 27.75 -5.48
C THR A 645 27.36 27.88 -4.35
N SER A 646 28.08 29.00 -4.27
CA SER A 646 29.04 29.24 -3.19
C SER A 646 28.35 29.25 -1.82
N ILE A 647 27.19 29.90 -1.72
CA ILE A 647 26.42 29.94 -0.47
C ILE A 647 25.89 28.55 -0.08
N LEU A 648 25.37 27.77 -1.05
CA LEU A 648 24.89 26.41 -0.79
C LEU A 648 26.02 25.47 -0.37
N GLN A 649 27.20 25.60 -0.98
CA GLN A 649 28.36 24.78 -0.67
C GLN A 649 28.97 25.15 0.68
N ASP A 650 29.23 26.44 0.91
CA ASP A 650 29.92 26.93 2.11
C ASP A 650 29.04 26.84 3.36
N ARG A 651 27.73 27.07 3.23
CA ARG A 651 26.82 27.14 4.39
C ARG A 651 25.97 25.90 4.60
N PHE A 652 25.69 25.12 3.56
CA PHE A 652 24.77 23.97 3.65
C PHE A 652 25.39 22.62 3.23
N ASP A 653 26.67 22.62 2.84
CA ASP A 653 27.38 21.46 2.29
C ASP A 653 26.60 20.81 1.12
N GLN A 654 25.93 21.64 0.31
CA GLN A 654 25.17 21.19 -0.86
C GLN A 654 25.89 21.59 -2.14
N SER A 655 26.10 20.62 -3.02
CA SER A 655 26.63 20.82 -4.36
C SER A 655 25.68 20.32 -5.43
N TRP A 656 25.88 20.81 -6.66
CA TRP A 656 25.17 20.31 -7.83
C TRP A 656 25.70 18.93 -8.19
N GLY A 657 24.81 17.93 -8.22
CA GLY A 657 25.18 16.59 -8.65
C GLY A 657 24.84 16.36 -10.13
N ASN A 658 25.64 15.57 -10.84
CA ASN A 658 25.44 15.24 -12.27
C ASN A 658 24.05 14.64 -12.57
N ARG A 659 23.38 14.04 -11.57
CA ARG A 659 21.98 13.59 -11.73
C ARG A 659 21.04 14.78 -11.87
N LEU A 660 21.17 15.77 -11.00
CA LEU A 660 20.30 16.94 -10.96
C LEU A 660 20.41 17.70 -12.29
N GLU A 661 21.62 17.90 -12.80
CA GLU A 661 21.84 18.56 -14.10
C GLU A 661 21.19 17.78 -15.25
N ARG A 662 21.45 16.47 -15.38
CA ARG A 662 20.83 15.64 -16.43
C ARG A 662 19.30 15.65 -16.35
N GLN A 663 18.75 15.65 -15.14
CA GLN A 663 17.31 15.70 -14.93
C GLN A 663 16.73 17.08 -15.19
N ALA A 664 17.43 18.15 -14.80
CA ALA A 664 17.03 19.52 -15.07
C ALA A 664 17.01 19.80 -16.57
N MET A 665 18.01 19.33 -17.32
CA MET A 665 18.03 19.41 -18.78
C MET A 665 16.77 18.79 -19.41
N ARG A 666 16.37 17.60 -18.98
CA ARG A 666 15.15 16.95 -19.52
C ARG A 666 13.86 17.62 -19.03
N PHE A 667 13.83 18.04 -17.77
CA PHE A 667 12.64 18.61 -17.16
C PHE A 667 12.32 20.00 -17.71
N VAL A 668 13.29 20.92 -17.70
CA VAL A 668 13.08 22.32 -18.08
C VAL A 668 12.75 22.44 -19.56
N THR A 669 13.46 21.72 -20.44
CA THR A 669 13.20 21.73 -21.90
C THR A 669 11.79 21.25 -22.25
N VAL A 670 11.31 20.18 -21.62
CA VAL A 670 9.95 19.65 -21.82
C VAL A 670 8.91 20.57 -21.19
N TYR A 671 9.19 21.18 -20.04
CA TYR A 671 8.30 22.16 -19.41
C TYR A 671 8.09 23.39 -20.30
N MET A 672 9.17 23.89 -20.91
CA MET A 672 9.11 24.98 -21.90
C MET A 672 8.26 24.60 -23.10
N ALA A 673 8.49 23.40 -23.66
CA ALA A 673 7.70 22.90 -24.80
C ALA A 673 6.22 22.66 -24.44
N ALA A 674 5.90 22.34 -23.19
CA ALA A 674 4.52 22.25 -22.68
C ALA A 674 3.85 23.62 -22.47
N GLY A 675 4.58 24.72 -22.70
CA GLY A 675 4.11 26.11 -22.64
C GLY A 675 4.36 26.81 -21.30
N GLY A 676 5.18 26.26 -20.43
CA GLY A 676 5.61 26.89 -19.18
C GLY A 676 6.85 27.78 -19.36
N ARG A 677 7.16 28.60 -18.35
CA ARG A 677 8.38 29.43 -18.34
C ARG A 677 9.56 28.65 -17.75
N LYS A 678 10.77 28.90 -18.25
CA LYS A 678 11.99 28.18 -17.83
C LYS A 678 12.36 28.47 -16.37
N GLU A 679 12.12 29.70 -15.91
CA GLU A 679 12.43 30.14 -14.55
C GLU A 679 11.51 29.45 -13.52
N ASP A 680 10.24 29.23 -13.87
CA ASP A 680 9.27 28.53 -13.01
C ASP A 680 9.61 27.03 -12.89
N ALA A 681 10.10 26.43 -13.98
CA ALA A 681 10.55 25.04 -14.00
C ALA A 681 11.76 24.84 -13.07
N LEU A 682 12.74 25.75 -13.16
CA LEU A 682 13.91 25.70 -12.32
C LEU A 682 13.57 25.97 -10.84
N ASP A 683 12.71 26.97 -10.57
CA ASP A 683 12.24 27.24 -9.21
C ASP A 683 11.59 25.99 -8.59
N HIS A 684 10.77 25.26 -9.36
CA HIS A 684 10.21 23.99 -8.90
C HIS A 684 11.27 22.93 -8.56
N LEU A 685 12.28 22.76 -9.42
CA LEU A 685 13.36 21.79 -9.17
C LEU A 685 14.19 22.17 -7.94
N LEU A 686 14.50 23.45 -7.76
CA LEU A 686 15.22 23.92 -6.57
C LEU A 686 14.41 23.71 -5.30
N ALA A 687 13.13 24.11 -5.31
CA ALA A 687 12.22 23.93 -4.19
C ALA A 687 12.07 22.45 -3.78
N SER A 688 11.93 21.56 -4.75
CA SER A 688 11.69 20.13 -4.50
C SER A 688 12.94 19.34 -4.13
N ARG A 689 14.13 19.76 -4.58
CA ARG A 689 15.35 18.93 -4.50
C ARG A 689 16.42 19.47 -3.57
N ILE A 690 16.65 20.77 -3.59
CA ILE A 690 17.72 21.42 -2.82
C ILE A 690 17.12 22.05 -1.56
N LEU A 691 16.06 22.84 -1.72
CA LEU A 691 15.46 23.62 -0.64
C LEU A 691 14.45 22.84 0.21
N ARG A 692 14.43 21.51 0.07
CA ARG A 692 13.55 20.64 0.84
C ARG A 692 13.94 20.56 2.33
N ARG A 693 12.99 20.07 3.12
CA ARG A 693 13.15 19.77 4.55
C ARG A 693 14.34 18.83 4.77
N GLY A 694 15.13 19.11 5.81
CA GLY A 694 16.34 18.36 6.17
C GLY A 694 17.60 18.71 5.37
N LYS A 695 17.49 19.39 4.22
CA LYS A 695 18.64 19.84 3.41
C LYS A 695 18.99 21.31 3.60
N VAL A 696 18.09 22.20 3.25
CA VAL A 696 18.31 23.65 3.45
C VAL A 696 17.28 24.17 4.44
N THR A 697 16.02 23.77 4.28
CA THR A 697 14.96 24.12 5.23
C THR A 697 14.87 23.10 6.37
N GLU A 698 14.40 23.54 7.52
CA GLU A 698 14.14 22.74 8.72
C GLU A 698 15.39 22.09 9.35
N ARG A 699 16.58 22.64 9.05
CA ARG A 699 17.84 22.26 9.71
C ARG A 699 18.03 23.01 11.03
N PHE A 700 18.22 22.26 12.12
CA PHE A 700 18.40 22.81 13.48
C PHE A 700 19.75 23.52 13.68
N ASP A 701 20.76 23.18 12.89
CA ASP A 701 22.13 23.68 12.98
C ASP A 701 22.38 25.01 12.26
N LYS A 702 21.41 25.52 11.49
CA LYS A 702 21.56 26.73 10.66
C LYS A 702 20.82 27.94 11.21
N THR A 703 21.37 29.13 11.01
CA THR A 703 20.82 30.38 11.56
C THR A 703 19.82 31.06 10.60
N ILE A 704 19.08 32.06 11.11
CA ILE A 704 18.20 32.90 10.28
C ILE A 704 19.03 33.68 9.24
N ASP A 705 20.26 34.08 9.58
CA ASP A 705 21.16 34.80 8.68
C ASP A 705 21.59 33.94 7.48
N ASP A 706 21.75 32.63 7.69
CA ASP A 706 22.07 31.69 6.61
C ASP A 706 20.92 31.53 5.62
N LEU A 707 19.68 31.46 6.12
CA LEU A 707 18.48 31.43 5.27
C LEU A 707 18.32 32.74 4.49
N THR A 708 18.57 33.88 5.15
CA THR A 708 18.49 35.21 4.53
C THR A 708 19.53 35.39 3.42
N ALA A 709 20.73 34.83 3.59
CA ALA A 709 21.75 34.83 2.55
C ALA A 709 21.31 34.05 1.29
N VAL A 710 20.65 32.91 1.47
CA VAL A 710 20.08 32.12 0.36
C VAL A 710 18.94 32.86 -0.33
N GLU A 711 18.02 33.47 0.44
CA GLU A 711 16.93 34.31 -0.10
C GLU A 711 17.48 35.46 -0.96
N HIS A 712 18.53 36.14 -0.49
CA HIS A 712 19.14 37.25 -1.22
C HIS A 712 19.82 36.79 -2.52
N ALA A 713 20.52 35.65 -2.48
CA ALA A 713 21.16 35.07 -3.65
C ALA A 713 20.12 34.64 -4.71
N LEU A 714 19.06 33.94 -4.30
CA LEU A 714 17.96 33.54 -5.19
C LEU A 714 17.28 34.76 -5.82
N THR A 715 16.99 35.78 -5.02
CA THR A 715 16.36 37.03 -5.51
C THR A 715 17.26 37.74 -6.52
N THR A 716 18.58 37.73 -6.33
CA THR A 716 19.54 38.38 -7.23
C THR A 716 19.59 37.67 -8.59
N VAL A 717 19.67 36.33 -8.58
CA VAL A 717 19.68 35.51 -9.81
C VAL A 717 18.36 35.68 -10.58
N TRP A 718 17.22 35.54 -9.91
CA TRP A 718 15.91 35.65 -10.58
C TRP A 718 15.57 37.05 -11.08
N LYS A 719 16.06 38.11 -10.41
CA LYS A 719 15.98 39.48 -10.93
C LYS A 719 16.72 39.65 -12.25
N GLY A 720 17.86 38.97 -12.42
CA GLY A 720 18.59 38.91 -13.70
C GLY A 720 17.71 38.35 -14.82
N TRP A 721 16.84 37.40 -14.51
CA TRP A 721 15.90 36.76 -15.44
C TRP A 721 14.53 37.43 -15.54
N GLN A 722 14.34 38.60 -14.92
CA GLN A 722 13.04 39.31 -14.89
C GLN A 722 11.89 38.43 -14.37
N SER A 723 12.17 37.53 -13.43
CA SER A 723 11.20 36.61 -12.82
C SER A 723 11.35 36.58 -11.30
N GLU A 724 10.49 35.83 -10.61
CA GLU A 724 10.52 35.67 -9.15
C GLU A 724 10.39 34.19 -8.74
N PRO A 725 11.23 33.66 -7.84
CA PRO A 725 11.22 32.26 -7.43
C PRO A 725 10.18 32.02 -6.33
N ARG A 726 8.90 32.01 -6.70
CA ARG A 726 7.78 31.98 -5.75
C ARG A 726 7.84 30.78 -4.80
N ARG A 727 8.11 29.57 -5.31
CA ARG A 727 8.07 28.33 -4.51
C ARG A 727 9.22 28.24 -3.54
N SER A 728 10.43 28.54 -4.02
CA SER A 728 11.63 28.55 -3.20
C SER A 728 11.54 29.59 -2.09
N MET A 729 11.03 30.80 -2.40
CA MET A 729 10.84 31.86 -1.41
C MET A 729 9.76 31.52 -0.39
N ASP A 730 8.65 30.90 -0.80
CA ASP A 730 7.60 30.48 0.14
C ASP A 730 8.12 29.44 1.15
N LEU A 731 8.96 28.50 0.71
CA LEU A 731 9.57 27.50 1.60
C LEU A 731 10.54 28.13 2.60
N LEU A 732 11.41 29.03 2.15
CA LEU A 732 12.37 29.73 3.01
C LEU A 732 11.65 30.64 4.01
N ALA A 733 10.61 31.36 3.57
CA ALA A 733 9.79 32.21 4.43
C ALA A 733 9.04 31.41 5.51
N GLN A 734 8.53 30.21 5.17
CA GLN A 734 7.91 29.31 6.14
C GLN A 734 8.91 28.83 7.19
N ASP A 735 10.13 28.45 6.78
CA ASP A 735 11.17 27.99 7.71
C ASP A 735 11.66 29.13 8.60
N ARG A 736 11.80 30.34 8.05
CA ARG A 736 12.14 31.53 8.82
C ARG A 736 11.10 31.82 9.90
N ARG A 737 9.81 31.84 9.54
CA ARG A 737 8.70 32.02 10.50
C ARG A 737 8.67 30.91 11.56
N ARG A 738 9.05 29.68 11.21
CA ARG A 738 9.19 28.58 12.17
C ARG A 738 10.31 28.88 13.17
N LYS A 739 11.49 29.29 12.70
CA LYS A 739 12.63 29.61 13.58
C LYS A 739 12.36 30.84 14.44
N GLU A 740 11.71 31.88 13.90
CA GLU A 740 11.27 33.07 14.66
C GLU A 740 10.25 32.75 15.76
N ARG A 741 9.52 31.64 15.67
CA ARG A 741 8.57 31.18 16.72
C ARG A 741 9.22 30.29 17.79
N VAL A 742 10.37 29.70 17.47
CA VAL A 742 11.10 28.76 18.34
C VAL A 742 12.23 29.47 19.09
N ALA A 743 12.81 30.53 18.50
CA ALA A 743 13.69 31.49 19.15
C ALA A 743 12.90 32.45 20.04
#